data_AF-A0A1C6GMA2-F1
#
_entry.id   AF-A0A1C6GMA2-F1
#
_cell.length_a   1.000
_cell.length_b   1.000
_cell.length_c   1.000
_cell.angle_alpha   90.00
_cell.angle_beta   90.00
_cell.angle_gamma   90.00
#
_symmetry.space_group_name_H-M   'P 1'
#
loop_
_entity.id
_entity.type
_entity.pdbx_description
1 polymer ?
#
loop_
_entity_poly.entity_id
_entity_poly.type
_entity_poly.pdbx_seq_one_letter_code
_entity_poly.pdbx_strand_id
1 'polypeptide(L)'
;MQYTEEQIIRANQTDLVSFLSAQGEQLGKSGKEYRWKKHDSVTVSGNRWYRHSQGRGGYPVDFVMEFYNATFPEAVKMLTGEEGEGRNSTCPAPSPDFRLPEKEENNDRIIRYLTENRGIEKNMVEEWIGSGDIYEEKKHHNVVFVGRDADGIPRYAHCRGTGETKYRGDVAESDKSYGFCHRGTDNQLFVFEAAIDLLSFIQLFPKDWKKRSYLSLGGISSAALMAFLSERPQITSVFLCLDNDHAGNEASEKLAIEIPDGYSVIRLKPSRKDWNEILCDKNADRKKSIIETVTMKVPEKEELVPMLCYEDIEQTSVEWLWFPYLPFGKLTIIQGNPGEGKTYFAMMLTAACTNRKTFPNMEEIEPFNVIYQTAEDGMGDTIKPRLVEAGADLSRVMVIDDTEEALTLSDDRIEKAIRQNQVRLLIIDPVQAFIGADVDMNRANEVRPVFRKLGMIAEKTGCAIVLIGHLNKSSGTQSTYRGLGSIDIMAAVRSLLFIGKVKKDPTTRVLIHEKSSLAPPGETMAFKLGDEEGFRWVGAYEISADDLLDGKEGKPTETKLQRGTKLIYELLADGNAVTIRELDEKAKAQGISQRTMREARSRMKEELDYRMNEKQENTIRLKKQGRMGDGRILE
;
A
#
# COMPACT_ATOMS: atom_id res chain seq x y z
N MET A 1 10.72 42.73 14.13
CA MET A 1 9.59 43.67 14.15
C MET A 1 8.78 43.36 15.41
N GLN A 2 8.60 44.32 16.31
CA GLN A 2 7.69 44.14 17.43
C GLN A 2 6.41 44.90 17.13
N TYR A 3 5.27 44.25 17.36
CA TYR A 3 3.96 44.90 17.35
C TYR A 3 3.66 45.36 18.78
N THR A 4 3.08 46.55 18.93
CA THR A 4 2.67 47.04 20.26
C THR A 4 1.57 46.16 20.84
N GLU A 5 1.40 46.14 22.17
CA GLU A 5 0.28 45.40 22.80
C GLU A 5 -1.07 45.84 22.22
N GLU A 6 -1.23 47.12 21.89
CA GLU A 6 -2.43 47.65 21.23
C GLU A 6 -2.63 47.10 19.82
N GLN A 7 -1.55 46.87 19.05
CA GLN A 7 -1.62 46.24 17.73
C GLN A 7 -1.99 44.75 17.83
N ILE A 8 -1.45 44.05 18.83
CA ILE A 8 -1.75 42.65 19.09
C ILE A 8 -3.20 42.49 19.56
N ILE A 9 -3.67 43.38 20.45
CA ILE A 9 -5.07 43.43 20.88
C ILE A 9 -6.00 43.69 19.69
N ARG A 10 -5.66 44.64 18.81
CA ARG A 10 -6.42 44.89 17.58
C ARG A 10 -6.43 43.70 16.64
N ALA A 11 -5.28 43.06 16.42
CA ALA A 11 -5.20 41.83 15.62
C ALA A 11 -6.10 40.73 16.18
N ASN A 12 -6.17 40.59 17.51
CA ASN A 12 -7.04 39.63 18.16
C ASN A 12 -8.52 40.05 18.26
N GLN A 13 -8.84 41.29 17.88
CA GLN A 13 -10.21 41.79 17.72
C GLN A 13 -10.72 41.66 16.29
N THR A 14 -9.87 41.27 15.32
CA THR A 14 -10.26 41.06 13.93
C THR A 14 -11.36 40.00 13.82
N ASP A 15 -12.42 40.33 13.07
CA ASP A 15 -13.51 39.40 12.78
C ASP A 15 -13.04 38.34 11.77
N LEU A 16 -13.01 37.08 12.20
CA LEU A 16 -12.50 35.96 11.41
C LEU A 16 -13.41 35.63 10.22
N VAL A 17 -14.71 35.90 10.33
CA VAL A 17 -15.66 35.69 9.23
C VAL A 17 -15.32 36.62 8.06
N SER A 18 -15.08 37.90 8.36
CA SER A 18 -14.69 38.91 7.39
C SER A 18 -13.29 38.63 6.83
N PHE A 19 -12.33 38.25 7.68
CA PHE A 19 -10.98 37.89 7.27
C PHE A 19 -10.96 36.72 6.27
N LEU A 20 -11.63 35.61 6.59
CA LEU A 20 -11.71 34.44 5.71
C LEU A 20 -12.41 34.78 4.38
N SER A 21 -13.49 35.56 4.45
CA SER A 21 -14.19 36.02 3.23
C SER A 21 -13.28 36.86 2.33
N ALA A 22 -12.44 37.73 2.91
CA ALA A 22 -11.48 38.55 2.17
C ALA A 22 -10.36 37.71 1.52
N GLN A 23 -10.00 36.57 2.11
CA GLN A 23 -9.06 35.60 1.54
C GLN A 23 -9.70 34.66 0.49
N GLY A 24 -10.99 34.85 0.17
CA GLY A 24 -11.71 34.04 -0.81
C GLY A 24 -12.20 32.68 -0.27
N GLU A 25 -12.18 32.50 1.04
CA GLU A 25 -12.57 31.25 1.70
C GLU A 25 -14.10 31.14 1.86
N GLN A 26 -14.65 29.93 1.69
CA GLN A 26 -16.09 29.70 1.77
C GLN A 26 -16.54 29.29 3.18
N LEU A 27 -17.53 30.03 3.72
CA LEU A 27 -18.14 29.75 5.02
C LEU A 27 -19.60 29.31 4.85
N GLY A 28 -20.00 28.25 5.57
CA GLY A 28 -21.37 27.76 5.66
C GLY A 28 -21.99 28.12 7.02
N LYS A 29 -23.23 28.61 7.04
CA LYS A 29 -23.90 28.98 8.30
C LYS A 29 -24.26 27.72 9.10
N SER A 30 -23.82 27.67 10.36
CA SER A 30 -24.07 26.55 11.28
C SER A 30 -24.59 27.08 12.62
N GLY A 31 -25.91 27.32 12.69
CA GLY A 31 -26.55 27.91 13.86
C GLY A 31 -26.17 29.39 14.05
N LYS A 32 -25.56 29.73 15.19
CA LYS A 32 -25.05 31.07 15.51
C LYS A 32 -23.61 31.31 15.04
N GLU A 33 -22.94 30.28 14.53
CA GLU A 33 -21.54 30.31 14.09
C GLU A 33 -21.43 30.00 12.59
N TYR A 34 -20.24 30.19 12.03
CA TYR A 34 -19.92 29.86 10.65
C TYR A 34 -18.94 28.69 10.62
N ARG A 35 -19.24 27.65 9.84
CA ARG A 35 -18.34 26.52 9.60
C ARG A 35 -17.51 26.79 8.35
N TRP A 36 -16.19 26.60 8.45
CA TRP A 36 -15.29 26.80 7.31
C TRP A 36 -15.28 25.56 6.41
N LYS A 37 -15.64 25.70 5.13
CA LYS A 37 -15.76 24.56 4.21
C LYS A 37 -14.44 23.88 3.86
N LYS A 38 -13.32 24.60 3.95
CA LYS A 38 -11.99 24.03 3.72
C LYS A 38 -11.56 23.13 4.89
N HIS A 39 -12.15 23.34 6.06
CA HIS A 39 -11.81 22.62 7.28
C HIS A 39 -13.09 22.30 8.08
N ASP A 40 -13.76 21.19 7.73
CA ASP A 40 -15.10 20.84 8.21
C ASP A 40 -15.25 20.75 9.75
N SER A 41 -14.13 20.56 10.45
CA SER A 41 -14.08 20.52 11.92
C SER A 41 -13.91 21.89 12.59
N VAL A 42 -13.82 22.99 11.84
CA VAL A 42 -13.53 24.34 12.36
C VAL A 42 -14.76 25.23 12.24
N THR A 43 -15.20 25.80 13.36
CA THR A 43 -16.20 26.87 13.40
C THR A 43 -15.56 28.18 13.83
N VAL A 44 -16.07 29.28 13.28
CA VAL A 44 -15.66 30.64 13.58
C VAL A 44 -16.89 31.47 13.98
N SER A 45 -16.71 32.32 14.98
CA SER A 45 -17.75 33.15 15.57
C SER A 45 -17.13 34.47 16.02
N GLY A 46 -17.33 35.53 15.24
CA GLY A 46 -16.68 36.82 15.50
C GLY A 46 -15.15 36.71 15.42
N ASN A 47 -14.49 37.11 16.50
CA ASN A 47 -13.03 36.99 16.68
C ASN A 47 -12.61 35.71 17.42
N ARG A 48 -13.40 34.64 17.36
CA ARG A 48 -13.05 33.35 17.98
C ARG A 48 -13.22 32.21 16.99
N TRP A 49 -12.39 31.19 17.16
CA TRP A 49 -12.49 29.95 16.41
C TRP A 49 -12.39 28.75 17.33
N TYR A 50 -12.97 27.64 16.89
CA TYR A 50 -12.95 26.37 17.60
C TYR A 50 -12.83 25.19 16.63
N ARG A 51 -11.95 24.24 16.93
CA ARG A 51 -11.75 23.01 16.18
C ARG A 51 -12.23 21.80 16.97
N HIS A 52 -13.37 21.26 16.55
CA HIS A 52 -14.06 20.16 17.23
C HIS A 52 -13.25 18.86 17.28
N SER A 53 -12.37 18.62 16.29
CA SER A 53 -11.57 17.39 16.23
C SER A 53 -10.44 17.33 17.27
N GLN A 54 -9.99 18.47 17.79
CA GLN A 54 -8.90 18.55 18.78
C GLN A 54 -9.29 19.23 20.09
N GLY A 55 -10.55 19.68 20.22
CA GLY A 55 -11.03 20.35 21.43
C GLY A 55 -10.36 21.70 21.72
N ARG A 56 -9.71 22.31 20.72
CA ARG A 56 -8.90 23.53 20.84
C ARG A 56 -9.60 24.70 20.15
N GLY A 57 -9.47 25.88 20.74
CA GLY A 57 -9.91 27.14 20.14
C GLY A 57 -9.01 28.29 20.56
N GLY A 58 -9.18 29.45 19.94
CA GLY A 58 -8.31 30.60 20.18
C GLY A 58 -8.80 31.87 19.52
N TYR A 59 -7.88 32.84 19.44
CA TYR A 59 -8.12 34.15 18.86
C TYR A 59 -7.51 34.24 17.44
N PRO A 60 -7.76 35.33 16.68
CA PRO A 60 -7.38 35.44 15.28
C PRO A 60 -5.88 35.29 15.01
N VAL A 61 -5.00 35.75 15.91
CA VAL A 61 -3.55 35.57 15.73
C VAL A 61 -3.18 34.08 15.79
N ASP A 62 -3.70 33.34 16.77
CA ASP A 62 -3.48 31.90 16.88
C ASP A 62 -4.06 31.15 15.67
N PHE A 63 -5.23 31.61 15.18
CA PHE A 63 -5.87 31.04 13.99
C PHE A 63 -4.96 31.13 12.76
N VAL A 64 -4.40 32.31 12.49
CA VAL A 64 -3.54 32.53 11.32
C VAL A 64 -2.21 31.79 11.47
N MET A 65 -1.64 31.75 12.67
CA MET A 65 -0.45 30.94 12.92
C MET A 65 -0.70 29.45 12.68
N GLU A 66 -1.85 28.92 13.11
CA GLU A 66 -2.16 27.49 13.01
C GLU A 66 -2.60 27.06 11.59
N PHE A 67 -3.47 27.82 10.92
CA PHE A 67 -4.06 27.39 9.63
C PHE A 67 -3.37 27.96 8.40
N TYR A 68 -2.56 29.01 8.55
CA TYR A 68 -1.78 29.62 7.46
C TYR A 68 -0.26 29.42 7.63
N ASN A 69 0.19 28.67 8.65
CA ASN A 69 1.62 28.44 8.96
C ASN A 69 2.44 29.75 9.03
N ALA A 70 1.84 30.83 9.52
CA ALA A 70 2.48 32.13 9.65
C ALA A 70 3.24 32.24 10.96
N THR A 71 4.38 32.95 10.96
CA THR A 71 5.03 33.38 12.21
C THR A 71 4.18 34.46 12.91
N PHE A 72 4.40 34.69 14.21
CA PHE A 72 3.63 35.70 14.96
C PHE A 72 3.61 37.10 14.30
N PRO A 73 4.75 37.67 13.83
CA PRO A 73 4.74 38.96 13.13
C PRO A 73 3.95 38.92 11.81
N GLU A 74 4.05 37.82 11.07
CA GLU A 74 3.30 37.64 9.81
C GLU A 74 1.80 37.52 10.07
N ALA A 75 1.41 36.84 11.14
CA ALA A 75 0.02 36.69 11.55
C ALA A 75 -0.60 38.04 11.93
N VAL A 76 0.10 38.86 12.72
CA VAL A 76 -0.37 40.22 13.05
C VAL A 76 -0.46 41.08 11.80
N LYS A 77 0.56 41.05 10.93
CA LYS A 77 0.55 41.76 9.63
C LYS A 77 -0.64 41.36 8.76
N MET A 78 -0.95 40.06 8.69
CA MET A 78 -2.02 39.52 7.86
C MET A 78 -3.41 39.92 8.38
N LEU A 79 -3.56 40.09 9.70
CA LEU A 79 -4.83 40.42 10.36
C LEU A 79 -5.12 41.92 10.42
N THR A 80 -4.10 42.76 10.53
CA THR A 80 -4.26 44.22 10.66
C THR A 80 -3.86 45.00 9.40
N GLY A 81 -3.06 44.39 8.51
CA GLY A 81 -2.45 45.08 7.37
C GLY A 81 -1.32 46.04 7.76
N GLU A 82 -0.99 46.14 9.05
CA GLU A 82 0.03 47.05 9.56
C GLU A 82 1.41 46.38 9.54
N GLU A 83 2.42 47.10 9.07
CA GLU A 83 3.81 46.70 9.28
C GLU A 83 4.21 47.00 10.72
N GLY A 84 4.90 46.06 11.38
CA GLY A 84 5.38 46.27 12.75
C GLY A 84 6.36 47.44 12.79
N GLU A 85 6.24 48.29 13.80
CA GLU A 85 7.06 49.49 13.90
C GLU A 85 8.56 49.10 13.97
N GLY A 86 9.33 49.59 13.00
CA GLY A 86 10.77 49.58 13.07
C GLY A 86 11.19 50.47 14.24
N ARG A 87 12.10 49.98 15.10
CA ARG A 87 12.65 50.77 16.21
C ARG A 87 13.22 52.09 15.66
N ASN A 88 12.51 53.20 15.90
CA ASN A 88 13.15 54.48 16.13
C ASN A 88 13.85 54.37 17.49
N SER A 89 15.16 54.49 17.45
CA SER A 89 16.04 54.57 18.60
C SER A 89 15.77 55.85 19.40
N THR A 90 14.87 55.75 20.37
CA THR A 90 14.91 56.58 21.58
C THR A 90 14.78 55.67 22.78
N CYS A 91 15.85 55.65 23.56
CA CYS A 91 16.20 54.70 24.60
C CYS A 91 15.09 54.45 25.65
N PRO A 92 14.54 53.23 25.77
CA PRO A 92 14.69 52.53 27.04
C PRO A 92 16.19 52.22 27.19
N ALA A 93 16.77 52.37 28.38
CA ALA A 93 18.16 52.00 28.59
C ALA A 93 18.46 50.63 27.94
N PRO A 94 19.50 50.51 27.09
CA PRO A 94 19.77 49.25 26.40
C PRO A 94 19.92 48.15 27.44
N SER A 95 19.14 47.07 27.31
CA SER A 95 19.52 45.80 27.90
C SER A 95 20.97 45.56 27.46
N PRO A 96 21.91 45.32 28.38
CA PRO A 96 23.31 45.24 28.02
C PRO A 96 23.48 44.13 26.98
N ASP A 97 24.05 44.43 25.80
CA ASP A 97 24.38 43.37 24.84
C ASP A 97 25.26 42.32 25.54
N PHE A 98 25.06 41.03 25.25
CA PHE A 98 25.94 39.98 25.75
C PHE A 98 27.39 40.32 25.40
N ARG A 99 28.25 40.37 26.43
CA ARG A 99 29.66 40.68 26.29
C ARG A 99 30.47 39.68 27.08
N LEU A 100 31.46 39.12 26.41
CA LEU A 100 32.46 38.30 27.04
C LEU A 100 33.25 39.11 28.09
N PRO A 101 33.55 38.52 29.27
CA PRO A 101 34.45 39.12 30.24
C PRO A 101 35.81 39.50 29.63
N GLU A 102 36.42 40.58 30.12
CA GLU A 102 37.74 41.03 29.65
C GLU A 102 38.78 39.93 29.87
N LYS A 103 39.58 39.66 28.82
CA LYS A 103 40.64 38.64 28.88
C LYS A 103 41.84 39.16 29.66
N GLU A 104 42.44 38.30 30.46
CA GLU A 104 43.77 38.52 31.05
C GLU A 104 44.88 38.44 29.98
N GLU A 105 46.04 39.04 30.25
CA GLU A 105 47.20 39.02 29.34
C GLU A 105 47.80 37.62 29.17
N ASN A 106 47.73 36.79 30.22
CA ASN A 106 48.15 35.39 30.20
C ASN A 106 47.06 34.48 30.77
N ASN A 107 47.20 33.17 30.56
CA ASN A 107 46.26 32.14 31.03
C ASN A 107 46.90 31.23 32.08
N ASP A 108 47.98 31.66 32.74
CA ASP A 108 48.81 30.79 33.58
C ASP A 108 48.02 30.22 34.76
N ARG A 109 47.10 31.01 35.32
CA ARG A 109 46.32 30.61 36.49
C ARG A 109 45.22 29.63 36.12
N ILE A 110 44.52 29.83 35.01
CA ILE A 110 43.54 28.84 34.55
C ILE A 110 44.22 27.55 34.06
N ILE A 111 45.40 27.63 33.44
CA ILE A 111 46.16 26.44 33.03
C ILE A 111 46.55 25.66 34.27
N ARG A 112 47.11 26.32 35.29
CA ARG A 112 47.41 25.70 36.59
C ARG A 112 46.16 25.05 37.19
N TYR A 113 45.04 25.76 37.24
CA TYR A 113 43.79 25.24 37.80
C TYR A 113 43.28 24.00 37.05
N LEU A 114 43.19 24.05 35.72
CA LEU A 114 42.67 22.94 34.92
C LEU A 114 43.61 21.73 34.95
N THR A 115 44.92 21.94 35.06
CA THR A 115 45.91 20.87 35.08
C THR A 115 46.14 20.29 36.47
N GLU A 116 46.50 21.13 37.45
CA GLU A 116 46.86 20.70 38.80
C GLU A 116 45.63 20.35 39.66
N ASN A 117 44.53 21.13 39.57
CA ASN A 117 43.34 20.89 40.39
C ASN A 117 42.31 20.00 39.70
N ARG A 118 42.18 20.06 38.37
CA ARG A 118 41.19 19.31 37.60
C ARG A 118 41.76 18.11 36.82
N GLY A 119 43.08 17.95 36.79
CA GLY A 119 43.74 16.78 36.18
C GLY A 119 43.68 16.73 34.65
N ILE A 120 43.29 17.82 33.99
CA ILE A 120 43.18 17.89 32.53
C ILE A 120 44.58 18.10 31.93
N GLU A 121 44.91 17.40 30.85
CA GLU A 121 46.21 17.46 30.21
C GLU A 121 46.46 18.87 29.65
N LYS A 122 47.67 19.39 29.89
CA LYS A 122 48.05 20.75 29.50
C LYS A 122 47.87 21.00 28.00
N ASN A 123 48.28 20.06 27.14
CA ASN A 123 48.15 20.18 25.69
C ASN A 123 46.69 20.37 25.25
N MET A 124 45.76 19.64 25.90
CA MET A 124 44.34 19.76 25.63
C MET A 124 43.82 21.13 26.05
N VAL A 125 44.17 21.60 27.25
CA VAL A 125 43.78 22.94 27.72
C VAL A 125 44.29 24.03 26.76
N GLU A 126 45.55 23.94 26.34
CA GLU A 126 46.17 24.88 25.40
C GLU A 126 45.47 24.89 24.02
N GLU A 127 44.99 23.75 23.53
CA GLU A 127 44.22 23.66 22.27
C GLU A 127 42.92 24.49 22.34
N TRP A 128 42.16 24.38 23.43
CA TRP A 128 40.92 25.13 23.65
C TRP A 128 41.14 26.61 23.99
N ILE A 129 42.30 26.95 24.55
CA ILE A 129 42.73 28.35 24.70
C ILE A 129 43.09 28.94 23.33
N GLY A 130 43.79 28.18 22.49
CA GLY A 130 44.18 28.58 21.15
C GLY A 130 42.98 28.84 20.23
N SER A 131 41.89 28.08 20.37
CA SER A 131 40.62 28.36 19.68
C SER A 131 39.86 29.56 20.25
N GLY A 132 40.22 30.01 21.47
CA GLY A 132 39.57 31.09 22.17
C GLY A 132 38.22 30.71 22.78
N ASP A 133 37.96 29.41 22.97
CA ASP A 133 36.77 28.88 23.61
C ASP A 133 36.93 28.74 25.12
N ILE A 134 38.18 28.71 25.60
CA ILE A 134 38.55 28.81 27.01
C ILE A 134 39.50 29.98 27.18
N TYR A 135 39.30 30.83 28.19
CA TYR A 135 40.29 31.86 28.54
C TYR A 135 40.14 32.35 29.98
N GLU A 136 41.14 33.07 30.46
CA GLU A 136 41.19 33.66 31.80
C GLU A 136 40.54 35.05 31.86
N GLU A 137 39.59 35.24 32.77
CA GLU A 137 38.99 36.55 33.05
C GLU A 137 39.93 37.43 33.88
N LYS A 138 40.19 38.65 33.44
CA LYS A 138 41.08 39.62 34.09
C LYS A 138 40.72 40.01 35.53
N LYS A 139 39.42 40.17 35.83
CA LYS A 139 38.99 40.76 37.11
C LYS A 139 39.13 39.81 38.30
N HIS A 140 38.81 38.54 38.09
CA HIS A 140 38.71 37.54 39.15
C HIS A 140 39.54 36.29 38.88
N HIS A 141 40.21 36.23 37.72
CA HIS A 141 40.93 35.06 37.22
C HIS A 141 40.06 33.80 37.17
N ASN A 142 38.78 33.98 36.81
CA ASN A 142 37.89 32.86 36.55
C ASN A 142 38.26 32.21 35.20
N VAL A 143 38.06 30.91 35.08
CA VAL A 143 38.04 30.27 33.76
C VAL A 143 36.70 30.54 33.10
N VAL A 144 36.72 31.04 31.87
CA VAL A 144 35.55 31.32 31.04
C VAL A 144 35.45 30.26 29.96
N PHE A 145 34.31 29.57 29.90
CA PHE A 145 33.97 28.63 28.84
C PHE A 145 32.96 29.30 27.89
N VAL A 146 33.34 29.48 26.63
CA VAL A 146 32.56 30.23 25.63
C VAL A 146 31.72 29.29 24.78
N GLY A 147 30.44 29.59 24.68
CA GLY A 147 29.53 28.95 23.74
C GLY A 147 29.25 29.84 22.53
N ARG A 148 29.29 29.23 21.34
CA ARG A 148 29.23 29.93 20.05
C ARG A 148 28.13 29.38 19.15
N ASP A 149 27.52 30.26 18.37
CA ASP A 149 26.62 29.87 17.28
C ASP A 149 27.39 29.23 16.09
N ALA A 150 26.64 28.84 15.05
CA ALA A 150 27.18 28.18 13.87
C ALA A 150 28.17 29.07 13.08
N ASP A 151 28.04 30.40 13.21
CA ASP A 151 28.93 31.38 12.57
C ASP A 151 30.18 31.67 13.42
N GLY A 152 30.31 31.02 14.58
CA GLY A 152 31.44 31.19 15.50
C GLY A 152 31.32 32.43 16.39
N ILE A 153 30.16 33.07 16.46
CA ILE A 153 29.93 34.26 17.29
C ILE A 153 29.63 33.81 18.72
N PRO A 154 30.31 34.37 19.74
CA PRO A 154 29.99 34.10 21.15
C PRO A 154 28.57 34.54 21.48
N ARG A 155 27.77 33.61 22.04
CA ARG A 155 26.40 33.85 22.52
C ARG A 155 26.21 33.51 23.99
N TYR A 156 27.15 32.76 24.55
CA TYR A 156 27.09 32.24 25.91
C TYR A 156 28.48 32.24 26.52
N ALA A 157 28.57 32.46 27.83
CA ALA A 157 29.79 32.22 28.58
C ALA A 157 29.49 31.76 30.00
N HIS A 158 30.21 30.71 30.45
CA HIS A 158 30.14 30.21 31.81
C HIS A 158 31.46 30.48 32.54
N CYS A 159 31.37 31.10 33.71
CA CYS A 159 32.50 31.43 34.56
C CYS A 159 32.63 30.45 35.73
N ARG A 160 33.85 29.98 35.97
CA ARG A 160 34.20 29.12 37.10
C ARG A 160 35.42 29.67 37.85
N GLY A 161 35.28 29.80 39.16
CA GLY A 161 36.35 30.30 40.04
C GLY A 161 37.56 29.37 40.12
N THR A 162 38.75 29.96 40.06
CA THR A 162 40.05 29.27 40.20
C THR A 162 40.69 29.43 41.58
N GLY A 163 40.16 30.33 42.43
CA GLY A 163 40.66 30.60 43.78
C GLY A 163 39.98 29.78 44.88
N GLU A 164 40.19 30.18 46.13
CA GLU A 164 39.58 29.54 47.32
C GLU A 164 38.05 29.71 47.36
N THR A 165 37.55 30.82 46.84
CA THR A 165 36.11 31.07 46.69
C THR A 165 35.56 30.34 45.46
N LYS A 166 34.64 29.40 45.70
CA LYS A 166 33.96 28.63 44.66
C LYS A 166 32.88 29.47 43.97
N TYR A 167 33.24 30.17 42.90
CA TYR A 167 32.29 30.86 42.02
C TYR A 167 31.87 29.95 40.85
N ARG A 168 30.57 29.92 40.52
CA ARG A 168 29.98 29.29 39.33
C ARG A 168 28.82 30.17 38.87
N GLY A 169 28.83 30.59 37.61
CA GLY A 169 27.74 31.41 37.09
C GLY A 169 27.85 31.66 35.60
N ASP A 170 26.71 31.85 34.95
CA ASP A 170 26.65 32.32 33.57
C ASP A 170 26.94 33.83 33.55
N VAL A 171 27.61 34.30 32.50
CA VAL A 171 27.78 35.73 32.24
C VAL A 171 26.42 36.36 31.93
N ALA A 172 26.19 37.59 32.39
CA ALA A 172 24.93 38.30 32.16
C ALA A 172 24.55 38.30 30.67
N GLU A 173 23.25 38.10 30.40
CA GLU A 173 22.67 38.06 29.04
C GLU A 173 23.17 36.91 28.15
N SER A 174 23.75 35.85 28.73
CA SER A 174 24.10 34.63 27.98
C SER A 174 22.86 33.89 27.46
N ASP A 175 22.88 33.50 26.18
CA ASP A 175 21.85 32.65 25.58
C ASP A 175 22.13 31.17 25.82
N LYS A 176 21.27 30.51 26.61
CA LYS A 176 21.41 29.11 27.00
C LYS A 176 21.23 28.11 25.84
N SER A 177 20.85 28.57 24.65
CA SER A 177 20.77 27.75 23.44
C SER A 177 22.14 27.41 22.86
N TYR A 178 23.19 28.15 23.25
CA TYR A 178 24.52 28.01 22.67
C TYR A 178 25.55 27.58 23.72
N GLY A 179 25.40 26.39 24.28
CA GLY A 179 26.34 25.85 25.27
C GLY A 179 27.78 25.71 24.74
N PHE A 180 28.73 25.59 25.66
CA PHE A 180 30.13 25.24 25.33
C PHE A 180 30.16 23.87 24.63
N CYS A 181 30.73 23.79 23.43
CA CYS A 181 30.63 22.58 22.61
C CYS A 181 31.83 22.37 21.68
N HIS A 182 32.03 21.12 21.27
CA HIS A 182 32.86 20.72 20.13
C HIS A 182 31.95 20.15 19.03
N ARG A 183 32.11 20.64 17.80
CA ARG A 183 31.31 20.20 16.64
C ARG A 183 32.10 19.19 15.82
N GLY A 184 31.66 17.94 15.85
CA GLY A 184 32.24 16.86 15.07
C GLY A 184 31.57 16.66 13.70
N THR A 185 32.09 15.69 12.94
CA THR A 185 31.57 15.25 11.64
C THR A 185 30.75 13.95 11.73
N ASP A 186 30.82 13.24 12.85
CA ASP A 186 30.16 11.95 13.08
C ASP A 186 28.69 12.11 13.50
N ASN A 187 27.96 11.00 13.60
CA ASN A 187 26.55 10.97 13.97
C ASN A 187 26.28 10.88 15.50
N GLN A 188 27.34 10.99 16.31
CA GLN A 188 27.30 10.83 17.77
C GLN A 188 27.48 12.17 18.49
N LEU A 189 26.56 12.46 19.42
CA LEU A 189 26.61 13.63 20.32
C LEU A 189 26.69 13.17 21.78
N PHE A 190 27.68 13.67 22.52
CA PHE A 190 27.83 13.44 23.96
C PHE A 190 27.45 14.72 24.73
N VAL A 191 26.53 14.61 25.69
CA VAL A 191 25.92 15.77 26.39
C VAL A 191 26.27 15.74 27.87
N PHE A 192 26.81 16.83 28.42
CA PHE A 192 27.31 16.94 29.79
C PHE A 192 26.63 18.06 30.55
N GLU A 193 26.58 17.97 31.88
CA GLU A 193 26.07 19.06 32.71
C GLU A 193 26.99 20.29 32.64
N ALA A 194 28.32 20.07 32.66
CA ALA A 194 29.32 21.13 32.70
C ALA A 194 30.51 20.91 31.75
N ALA A 195 31.18 22.00 31.42
CA ALA A 195 32.32 22.00 30.49
C ALA A 195 33.53 21.22 31.01
N ILE A 196 33.78 21.24 32.32
CA ILE A 196 34.90 20.48 32.92
C ILE A 196 34.68 18.97 32.76
N ASP A 197 33.45 18.49 32.89
CA ASP A 197 33.10 17.08 32.69
C ASP A 197 33.23 16.65 31.24
N LEU A 198 32.81 17.52 30.32
CA LEU A 198 33.04 17.34 28.88
C LEU A 198 34.53 17.15 28.59
N LEU A 199 35.38 18.04 29.10
CA LEU A 199 36.84 17.95 28.89
C LEU A 199 37.41 16.68 29.53
N SER A 200 36.95 16.35 30.74
CA SER A 200 37.40 15.16 31.47
C SER A 200 37.03 13.88 30.72
N PHE A 201 35.84 13.83 30.12
CA PHE A 201 35.39 12.70 29.32
C PHE A 201 36.23 12.53 28.04
N ILE A 202 36.53 13.62 27.33
CA ILE A 202 37.40 13.54 26.14
C ILE A 202 38.76 12.95 26.50
N GLN A 203 39.35 13.36 27.63
CA GLN A 203 40.64 12.81 28.09
C GLN A 203 40.56 11.35 28.53
N LEU A 204 39.45 10.93 29.16
CA LEU A 204 39.23 9.53 29.51
C LEU A 204 39.02 8.64 28.27
N PHE A 205 38.44 9.19 27.21
CA PHE A 205 38.10 8.49 25.97
C PHE A 205 38.57 9.23 24.70
N PRO A 206 39.89 9.33 24.47
CA PRO A 206 40.46 10.19 23.42
C PRO A 206 40.24 9.66 22.00
N LYS A 207 39.75 8.43 21.84
CA LYS A 207 39.58 7.82 20.52
C LYS A 207 38.53 8.56 19.69
N ASP A 208 38.95 9.06 18.53
CA ASP A 208 38.11 9.77 17.55
C ASP A 208 37.37 11.01 18.11
N TRP A 209 37.85 11.61 19.20
CA TRP A 209 37.15 12.71 19.86
C TRP A 209 36.94 13.92 18.94
N LYS A 210 37.88 14.20 18.02
CA LYS A 210 37.70 15.31 17.06
C LYS A 210 36.56 15.09 16.07
N LYS A 211 36.21 13.84 15.78
CA LYS A 211 35.11 13.49 14.84
C LYS A 211 33.75 13.50 15.53
N ARG A 212 33.68 13.22 16.82
CA ARG A 212 32.42 13.17 17.60
C ARG A 212 32.01 14.57 18.06
N SER A 213 30.73 14.76 18.35
CA SER A 213 30.23 16.03 18.88
C SER A 213 30.08 15.97 20.40
N TYR A 214 30.38 17.08 21.08
CA TYR A 214 30.31 17.20 22.53
C TYR A 214 29.63 18.51 22.91
N LEU A 215 28.72 18.48 23.88
CA LEU A 215 27.95 19.64 24.31
C LEU A 215 27.86 19.70 25.83
N SER A 216 28.20 20.85 26.41
CA SER A 216 27.92 21.17 27.80
C SER A 216 26.65 22.01 27.89
N LEU A 217 25.69 21.57 28.70
CA LEU A 217 24.42 22.26 28.93
C LEU A 217 24.54 23.49 29.83
N GLY A 218 25.61 23.59 30.63
CA GLY A 218 25.75 24.69 31.61
C GLY A 218 24.73 24.57 32.75
N GLY A 219 24.36 23.34 33.11
CA GLY A 219 23.26 23.00 34.02
C GLY A 219 22.37 21.90 33.45
N ILE A 220 21.07 21.93 33.78
CA ILE A 220 20.08 20.89 33.43
C ILE A 220 19.05 21.36 32.38
N SER A 221 19.32 22.45 31.65
CA SER A 221 18.41 22.98 30.63
C SER A 221 18.54 22.23 29.31
N SER A 222 17.41 21.99 28.64
CA SER A 222 17.39 21.34 27.31
C SER A 222 17.62 22.28 26.14
N ALA A 223 17.65 23.61 26.37
CA ALA A 223 17.74 24.61 25.31
C ALA A 223 18.96 24.39 24.39
N ALA A 224 20.14 24.20 25.00
CA ALA A 224 21.37 23.94 24.26
C ALA A 224 21.29 22.65 23.42
N LEU A 225 20.69 21.59 23.98
CA LEU A 225 20.56 20.31 23.29
C LEU A 225 19.65 20.43 22.06
N MET A 226 18.48 21.04 22.22
CA MET A 226 17.53 21.18 21.11
C MET A 226 18.08 22.06 19.99
N ALA A 227 18.74 23.16 20.35
CA ALA A 227 19.41 24.02 19.39
C ALA A 227 20.51 23.25 18.62
N PHE A 228 21.32 22.46 19.33
CA PHE A 228 22.38 21.67 18.71
C PHE A 228 21.84 20.59 17.77
N LEU A 229 20.80 19.85 18.17
CA LEU A 229 20.18 18.82 17.32
C LEU A 229 19.51 19.42 16.08
N SER A 230 18.87 20.58 16.22
CA SER A 230 18.29 21.32 15.09
C SER A 230 19.37 21.80 14.11
N GLU A 231 20.52 22.27 14.62
CA GLU A 231 21.67 22.69 13.82
C GLU A 231 22.35 21.51 13.10
N ARG A 232 22.26 20.29 13.67
CA ARG A 232 23.05 19.12 13.26
C ARG A 232 22.17 17.91 12.95
N PRO A 233 21.46 17.90 11.81
CA PRO A 233 20.54 16.81 11.45
C PRO A 233 21.23 15.47 11.18
N GLN A 234 22.56 15.45 11.02
CA GLN A 234 23.33 14.20 10.87
C GLN A 234 23.46 13.39 12.16
N ILE A 235 23.15 13.98 13.32
CA ILE A 235 23.21 13.28 14.60
C ILE A 235 22.06 12.28 14.66
N THR A 236 22.36 11.02 14.94
CA THR A 236 21.36 9.95 15.11
C THR A 236 21.45 9.31 16.49
N SER A 237 22.56 9.52 17.20
CA SER A 237 22.83 8.92 18.51
C SER A 237 23.24 9.98 19.52
N VAL A 238 22.47 10.10 20.60
CA VAL A 238 22.70 11.05 21.70
C VAL A 238 23.07 10.27 22.96
N PHE A 239 24.24 10.59 23.52
CA PHE A 239 24.78 10.01 24.75
C PHE A 239 24.66 11.03 25.89
N LEU A 240 23.72 10.82 26.81
CA LEU A 240 23.53 11.65 27.99
C LEU A 240 24.55 11.29 29.08
N CYS A 241 25.48 12.20 29.34
CA CYS A 241 26.64 12.05 30.21
C CYS A 241 26.61 13.06 31.39
N LEU A 242 25.43 13.47 31.85
CA LEU A 242 25.22 14.27 33.06
C LEU A 242 25.70 13.56 34.35
N ASP A 243 25.79 14.30 35.45
CA ASP A 243 26.23 13.83 36.77
C ASP A 243 25.42 12.62 37.27
N ASN A 244 26.05 11.76 38.06
CA ASN A 244 25.44 10.64 38.75
C ASN A 244 24.96 11.06 40.15
N ASP A 245 24.05 12.02 40.18
CA ASP A 245 23.30 12.40 41.36
C ASP A 245 21.80 12.47 41.04
N HIS A 246 20.97 12.84 42.03
CA HIS A 246 19.52 12.87 41.84
C HIS A 246 19.10 13.83 40.71
N ALA A 247 19.69 15.03 40.67
CA ALA A 247 19.35 16.05 39.69
C ALA A 247 19.81 15.67 38.27
N GLY A 248 21.02 15.12 38.12
CA GLY A 248 21.54 14.67 36.83
C GLY A 248 20.77 13.46 36.25
N ASN A 249 20.28 12.57 37.12
CA ASN A 249 19.45 11.44 36.71
C ASN A 249 18.04 11.88 36.25
N GLU A 250 17.35 12.71 37.02
CA GLU A 250 16.04 13.27 36.61
C GLU A 250 16.16 14.09 35.32
N ALA A 251 17.21 14.91 35.20
CA ALA A 251 17.46 15.67 33.98
C ALA A 251 17.68 14.75 32.77
N SER A 252 18.37 13.62 32.93
CA SER A 252 18.60 12.67 31.84
C SER A 252 17.30 11.99 31.37
N GLU A 253 16.41 11.63 32.29
CA GLU A 253 15.08 11.10 31.97
C GLU A 253 14.24 12.13 31.23
N LYS A 254 14.21 13.36 31.73
CA LYS A 254 13.49 14.47 31.10
C LYS A 254 14.00 14.76 29.69
N LEU A 255 15.32 14.85 29.52
CA LEU A 255 15.94 15.09 28.21
C LEU A 255 15.61 13.97 27.22
N ALA A 256 15.62 12.71 27.66
CA ALA A 256 15.28 11.58 26.79
C ALA A 256 13.83 11.66 26.25
N ILE A 257 12.90 12.18 27.06
CA ILE A 257 11.50 12.42 26.65
C ILE A 257 11.39 13.59 25.69
N GLU A 258 12.11 14.68 25.94
CA GLU A 258 12.03 15.89 25.11
C GLU A 258 12.71 15.72 23.73
N ILE A 259 13.74 14.86 23.60
CA ILE A 259 14.40 14.60 22.32
C ILE A 259 13.39 13.98 21.34
N PRO A 260 13.27 14.50 20.09
CA PRO A 260 12.32 14.01 19.10
C PRO A 260 12.44 12.51 18.80
N ASP A 261 11.38 11.92 18.21
CA ASP A 261 11.42 10.54 17.73
C ASP A 261 12.40 10.39 16.56
N GLY A 262 13.03 9.22 16.44
CA GLY A 262 14.08 8.93 15.44
C GLY A 262 15.52 8.94 15.96
N TYR A 263 15.78 9.51 17.15
CA TYR A 263 17.09 9.45 17.79
C TYR A 263 17.25 8.20 18.67
N SER A 264 18.45 7.62 18.66
CA SER A 264 18.85 6.67 19.71
C SER A 264 19.42 7.45 20.89
N VAL A 265 18.81 7.32 22.07
CA VAL A 265 19.23 8.03 23.28
C VAL A 265 19.76 7.02 24.29
N ILE A 266 21.01 7.20 24.71
CA ILE A 266 21.73 6.32 25.62
C ILE A 266 22.26 7.14 26.79
N ARG A 267 22.01 6.70 28.02
CA ARG A 267 22.52 7.31 29.25
C ARG A 267 23.79 6.58 29.68
N LEU A 268 24.91 7.30 29.78
CA LEU A 268 26.16 6.80 30.33
C LEU A 268 26.33 7.35 31.75
N LYS A 269 26.25 6.49 32.77
CA LYS A 269 26.42 6.90 34.16
C LYS A 269 27.88 6.81 34.59
N PRO A 270 28.50 7.91 35.08
CA PRO A 270 29.84 7.85 35.64
C PRO A 270 29.88 7.01 36.95
N SER A 271 31.02 6.36 37.19
CA SER A 271 31.30 5.56 38.40
C SER A 271 31.62 6.39 39.65
N ARG A 272 31.76 7.70 39.50
CA ARG A 272 31.82 8.70 40.57
C ARG A 272 30.69 9.70 40.36
N LYS A 273 30.64 10.76 41.17
CA LYS A 273 29.59 11.77 41.04
C LYS A 273 29.59 12.41 39.65
N ASP A 274 30.77 12.76 39.14
CA ASP A 274 30.93 13.39 37.84
C ASP A 274 32.17 12.81 37.11
N TRP A 275 32.40 13.23 35.86
CA TRP A 275 33.51 12.68 35.05
C TRP A 275 34.86 13.24 35.48
N ASN A 276 34.89 14.45 36.05
CA ASN A 276 36.11 15.05 36.57
C ASN A 276 36.63 14.34 37.83
N GLU A 277 35.73 13.89 38.72
CA GLU A 277 36.08 13.08 39.88
C GLU A 277 36.74 11.76 39.47
N ILE A 278 36.26 11.11 38.41
CA ILE A 278 36.90 9.90 37.86
C ILE A 278 38.30 10.22 37.35
N LEU A 279 38.46 11.34 36.65
CA LEU A 279 39.76 11.72 36.08
C LEU A 279 40.80 11.99 37.18
N CYS A 280 40.39 12.64 38.27
CA CYS A 280 41.24 12.99 39.40
C CYS A 280 41.55 11.82 40.34
N ASP A 281 40.71 10.78 40.37
CA ASP A 281 40.92 9.60 41.21
C ASP A 281 42.02 8.69 40.65
N LYS A 282 43.22 8.80 41.23
CA LYS A 282 44.40 7.98 40.85
C LYS A 282 44.20 6.48 41.08
N ASN A 283 43.23 6.09 41.90
CA ASN A 283 42.92 4.69 42.22
C ASN A 283 41.75 4.15 41.39
N ALA A 284 41.08 4.99 40.59
CA ALA A 284 39.98 4.57 39.75
C ALA A 284 40.47 3.66 38.62
N ASP A 285 39.86 2.48 38.50
CA ASP A 285 40.03 1.63 37.33
C ASP A 285 39.36 2.32 36.13
N ARG A 286 40.18 2.90 35.23
CA ARG A 286 39.71 3.60 34.03
C ARG A 286 38.84 2.72 33.12
N LYS A 287 38.97 1.39 33.21
CA LYS A 287 38.11 0.44 32.48
C LYS A 287 36.70 0.33 33.06
N LYS A 288 36.47 0.81 34.27
CA LYS A 288 35.17 0.88 34.98
C LYS A 288 34.69 2.31 35.18
N SER A 289 35.15 3.24 34.35
CA SER A 289 34.74 4.64 34.38
C SER A 289 33.22 4.81 34.20
N ILE A 290 32.61 3.98 33.36
CA ILE A 290 31.15 3.90 33.16
C ILE A 290 30.61 2.75 34.02
N ILE A 291 29.72 3.05 34.98
CA ILE A 291 29.14 2.03 35.86
C ILE A 291 27.88 1.40 35.27
N GLU A 292 27.12 2.18 34.50
CA GLU A 292 25.85 1.75 33.92
C GLU A 292 25.66 2.43 32.55
N THR A 293 25.18 1.66 31.58
CA THR A 293 24.75 2.14 30.27
C THR A 293 23.27 1.79 30.10
N VAL A 294 22.41 2.81 30.05
CA VAL A 294 20.95 2.63 29.95
C VAL A 294 20.49 3.12 28.60
N THR A 295 19.85 2.26 27.81
CA THR A 295 19.19 2.67 26.57
C THR A 295 17.84 3.30 26.93
N MET A 296 17.73 4.61 26.73
CA MET A 296 16.54 5.39 27.10
C MET A 296 15.52 5.43 25.95
N LYS A 297 16.00 5.50 24.70
CA LYS A 297 15.17 5.59 23.49
C LYS A 297 15.81 4.83 22.34
N VAL A 298 15.00 4.05 21.62
CA VAL A 298 15.39 3.34 20.39
C VAL A 298 14.54 3.89 19.24
N PRO A 299 15.12 4.17 18.05
CA PRO A 299 14.33 4.58 16.90
C PRO A 299 13.35 3.46 16.51
N GLU A 300 12.08 3.79 16.30
CA GLU A 300 11.14 2.86 15.67
C GLU A 300 11.63 2.58 14.24
N LYS A 301 11.86 1.30 13.92
CA LYS A 301 12.30 0.90 12.59
C LYS A 301 11.06 0.81 11.72
N GLU A 302 10.95 1.65 10.67
CA GLU A 302 9.84 1.56 9.72
C GLU A 302 9.76 0.13 9.14
N GLU A 303 8.56 -0.45 9.17
CA GLU A 303 8.32 -1.76 8.54
C GLU A 303 8.46 -1.61 7.02
N LEU A 304 9.34 -2.42 6.42
CA LEU A 304 9.55 -2.42 4.98
C LEU A 304 8.27 -2.91 4.27
N VAL A 305 7.85 -2.20 3.23
CA VAL A 305 6.75 -2.64 2.36
C VAL A 305 7.24 -3.81 1.48
N PRO A 306 6.57 -4.97 1.47
CA PRO A 306 6.94 -6.08 0.61
C PRO A 306 6.72 -5.68 -0.86
N MET A 307 7.79 -5.73 -1.64
CA MET A 307 7.79 -5.42 -3.08
C MET A 307 8.19 -6.67 -3.86
N LEU A 308 7.52 -6.92 -4.98
CA LEU A 308 7.87 -7.96 -5.94
C LEU A 308 8.51 -7.32 -7.17
N CYS A 309 9.64 -7.85 -7.64
CA CYS A 309 10.22 -7.45 -8.92
C CYS A 309 9.57 -8.25 -10.05
N TYR A 310 9.21 -7.60 -11.16
CA TYR A 310 8.62 -8.30 -12.31
C TYR A 310 9.56 -9.34 -12.94
N GLU A 311 10.88 -9.17 -12.78
CA GLU A 311 11.89 -10.15 -13.23
C GLU A 311 11.80 -11.46 -12.44
N ASP A 312 11.38 -11.40 -11.17
CA ASP A 312 11.23 -12.56 -10.29
C ASP A 312 9.84 -13.23 -10.42
N ILE A 313 8.91 -12.66 -11.21
CA ILE A 313 7.58 -13.22 -11.43
C ILE A 313 7.64 -14.19 -12.60
N GLU A 314 7.40 -15.48 -12.32
CA GLU A 314 7.36 -16.51 -13.35
C GLU A 314 6.22 -16.29 -14.35
N GLN A 315 6.54 -16.37 -15.65
CA GLN A 315 5.54 -16.27 -16.71
C GLN A 315 4.70 -17.55 -16.78
N THR A 316 3.40 -17.45 -16.48
CA THR A 316 2.46 -18.58 -16.53
C THR A 316 1.44 -18.42 -17.68
N SER A 317 1.00 -19.53 -18.28
CA SER A 317 -0.12 -19.56 -19.23
C SER A 317 -1.46 -19.82 -18.53
N VAL A 318 -2.55 -19.25 -19.05
CA VAL A 318 -3.91 -19.52 -18.54
C VAL A 318 -4.37 -20.93 -18.94
N GLU A 319 -4.71 -21.76 -17.96
CA GLU A 319 -5.37 -23.05 -18.15
C GLU A 319 -6.89 -22.85 -18.35
N TRP A 320 -7.51 -23.71 -19.17
CA TRP A 320 -8.93 -23.59 -19.53
C TRP A 320 -9.69 -24.87 -19.24
N LEU A 321 -10.85 -24.75 -18.59
CA LEU A 321 -11.83 -25.82 -18.49
C LEU A 321 -12.51 -26.06 -19.83
N TRP A 322 -12.91 -24.99 -20.51
CA TRP A 322 -13.52 -25.05 -21.83
C TRP A 322 -13.10 -23.82 -22.63
N PHE A 323 -12.13 -23.97 -23.53
CA PHE A 323 -11.62 -22.82 -24.29
C PHE A 323 -12.60 -22.36 -25.38
N PRO A 324 -12.82 -21.04 -25.58
CA PRO A 324 -12.33 -19.90 -24.80
C PRO A 324 -13.32 -19.43 -23.70
N TYR A 325 -14.30 -20.23 -23.32
CA TYR A 325 -15.45 -19.85 -22.49
C TYR A 325 -15.18 -19.90 -20.96
N LEU A 326 -14.44 -20.89 -20.46
CA LEU A 326 -14.27 -21.13 -19.02
C LEU A 326 -12.78 -21.25 -18.65
N PRO A 327 -12.14 -20.16 -18.19
CA PRO A 327 -10.77 -20.20 -17.68
C PRO A 327 -10.70 -20.70 -16.24
N PHE A 328 -9.70 -21.51 -15.91
CA PHE A 328 -9.38 -21.86 -14.52
C PHE A 328 -8.80 -20.67 -13.77
N GLY A 329 -8.97 -20.66 -12.44
CA GLY A 329 -8.48 -19.63 -11.55
C GLY A 329 -9.11 -18.24 -11.74
N LYS A 330 -10.26 -18.16 -12.40
CA LYS A 330 -10.96 -16.92 -12.75
C LYS A 330 -12.48 -17.08 -12.56
N LEU A 331 -13.18 -15.95 -12.59
CA LEU A 331 -14.64 -15.90 -12.50
C LEU A 331 -15.27 -15.87 -13.90
N THR A 332 -16.27 -16.73 -14.10
CA THR A 332 -17.19 -16.68 -15.25
C THR A 332 -18.61 -16.46 -14.76
N ILE A 333 -19.40 -15.69 -15.50
CA ILE A 333 -20.83 -15.54 -15.24
C ILE A 333 -21.67 -16.06 -16.40
N ILE A 334 -22.72 -16.81 -16.09
CA ILE A 334 -23.72 -17.30 -17.03
C ILE A 334 -25.02 -16.55 -16.75
N GLN A 335 -25.51 -15.79 -17.72
CA GLN A 335 -26.68 -14.93 -17.57
C GLN A 335 -27.75 -15.23 -18.60
N GLY A 336 -28.98 -14.87 -18.28
CA GLY A 336 -30.15 -15.08 -19.13
C GLY A 336 -31.44 -14.91 -18.33
N ASN A 337 -32.58 -14.85 -19.01
CA ASN A 337 -33.87 -14.76 -18.31
C ASN A 337 -34.15 -16.01 -17.46
N PRO A 338 -35.05 -15.94 -16.47
CA PRO A 338 -35.54 -17.14 -15.78
C PRO A 338 -36.12 -18.17 -16.76
N GLY A 339 -35.85 -19.45 -16.54
CA GLY A 339 -36.37 -20.55 -17.37
C GLY A 339 -35.63 -20.79 -18.69
N GLU A 340 -34.55 -20.08 -18.99
CA GLU A 340 -33.78 -20.21 -20.24
C GLU A 340 -32.82 -21.42 -20.28
N GLY A 341 -32.76 -22.24 -19.24
CA GLY A 341 -31.94 -23.47 -19.22
C GLY A 341 -30.51 -23.30 -18.71
N LYS A 342 -30.22 -22.22 -17.97
CA LYS A 342 -28.90 -21.97 -17.36
C LYS A 342 -28.46 -23.08 -16.39
N THR A 343 -29.34 -23.43 -15.45
CA THR A 343 -29.16 -24.51 -14.48
C THR A 343 -28.89 -25.85 -15.17
N TYR A 344 -29.69 -26.18 -16.20
CA TYR A 344 -29.46 -27.40 -17.00
C TYR A 344 -28.10 -27.40 -17.70
N PHE A 345 -27.71 -26.28 -18.31
CA PHE A 345 -26.39 -26.14 -18.91
C PHE A 345 -25.26 -26.35 -17.86
N ALA A 346 -25.42 -25.79 -16.67
CA ALA A 346 -24.45 -25.95 -15.58
C ALA A 346 -24.38 -27.40 -15.04
N MET A 347 -25.50 -28.12 -15.03
CA MET A 347 -25.52 -29.56 -14.71
C MET A 347 -24.82 -30.40 -15.78
N MET A 348 -25.03 -30.08 -17.07
CA MET A 348 -24.27 -30.73 -18.16
C MET A 348 -22.77 -30.46 -18.04
N LEU A 349 -22.40 -29.24 -17.66
CA LEU A 349 -20.99 -28.88 -17.41
C LEU A 349 -20.43 -29.68 -16.22
N THR A 350 -21.23 -29.85 -15.16
CA THR A 350 -20.87 -30.68 -14.00
C THR A 350 -20.63 -32.13 -14.42
N ALA A 351 -21.50 -32.70 -15.28
CA ALA A 351 -21.32 -34.04 -15.83
C ALA A 351 -20.06 -34.16 -16.70
N ALA A 352 -19.74 -33.13 -17.48
CA ALA A 352 -18.50 -33.06 -18.25
C ALA A 352 -17.26 -33.13 -17.36
N CYS A 353 -17.28 -32.41 -16.25
CA CYS A 353 -16.17 -32.34 -15.30
C CYS A 353 -16.02 -33.60 -14.43
N THR A 354 -17.10 -34.31 -14.15
CA THR A 354 -17.10 -35.44 -13.20
C THR A 354 -17.08 -36.81 -13.86
N ASN A 355 -17.47 -36.91 -15.13
CA ASN A 355 -17.64 -38.20 -15.80
C ASN A 355 -17.20 -38.19 -17.28
N ARG A 356 -16.21 -37.36 -17.63
CA ARG A 356 -15.61 -37.24 -18.98
C ARG A 356 -16.62 -36.99 -20.12
N LYS A 357 -17.80 -36.44 -19.84
CA LYS A 357 -18.69 -35.97 -20.92
C LYS A 357 -18.01 -34.78 -21.61
N THR A 358 -18.14 -34.67 -22.93
CA THR A 358 -17.44 -33.62 -23.69
C THR A 358 -18.40 -32.55 -24.17
N PHE A 359 -17.99 -31.29 -24.07
CA PHE A 359 -18.64 -30.18 -24.77
C PHE A 359 -18.01 -29.99 -26.16
N PRO A 360 -18.68 -29.28 -27.09
CA PRO A 360 -18.10 -28.93 -28.38
C PRO A 360 -16.76 -28.23 -28.21
N ASN A 361 -15.72 -28.77 -28.84
CA ASN A 361 -14.34 -28.26 -28.80
C ASN A 361 -13.73 -28.19 -27.38
N MET A 362 -14.29 -28.94 -26.43
CA MET A 362 -13.68 -29.14 -25.12
C MET A 362 -12.59 -30.20 -25.24
N GLU A 363 -11.40 -29.88 -24.72
CA GLU A 363 -10.33 -30.86 -24.62
C GLU A 363 -10.70 -31.94 -23.60
N GLU A 364 -10.18 -33.15 -23.78
CA GLU A 364 -10.41 -34.23 -22.82
C GLU A 364 -9.75 -33.87 -21.48
N ILE A 365 -10.53 -33.92 -20.41
CA ILE A 365 -10.09 -33.59 -19.05
C ILE A 365 -10.31 -34.78 -18.13
N GLU A 366 -9.36 -34.98 -17.21
CA GLU A 366 -9.52 -35.98 -16.16
C GLU A 366 -10.62 -35.55 -15.17
N PRO A 367 -11.51 -36.47 -14.75
CA PRO A 367 -12.56 -36.17 -13.79
C PRO A 367 -12.06 -35.57 -12.49
N PHE A 368 -12.73 -34.53 -12.01
CA PHE A 368 -12.37 -33.84 -10.77
C PHE A 368 -13.61 -33.46 -9.95
N ASN A 369 -13.37 -33.02 -8.71
CA ASN A 369 -14.44 -32.67 -7.78
C ASN A 369 -15.04 -31.30 -8.12
N VAL A 370 -16.37 -31.22 -8.04
CA VAL A 370 -17.18 -30.03 -8.32
C VAL A 370 -18.01 -29.69 -7.09
N ILE A 371 -18.07 -28.42 -6.72
CA ILE A 371 -19.10 -27.92 -5.82
C ILE A 371 -20.23 -27.32 -6.65
N TYR A 372 -21.45 -27.78 -6.44
CA TYR A 372 -22.66 -27.20 -7.01
C TYR A 372 -23.52 -26.64 -5.87
N GLN A 373 -23.44 -25.33 -5.64
CA GLN A 373 -24.22 -24.65 -4.61
C GLN A 373 -25.49 -24.06 -5.23
N THR A 374 -26.65 -24.38 -4.65
CA THR A 374 -27.92 -23.78 -5.06
C THR A 374 -28.81 -23.43 -3.87
N ALA A 375 -29.68 -22.43 -4.06
CA ALA A 375 -30.68 -22.01 -3.07
C ALA A 375 -32.11 -21.97 -3.65
N GLU A 376 -32.30 -22.14 -4.96
CA GLU A 376 -33.63 -22.08 -5.60
C GLU A 376 -34.33 -23.45 -5.61
N ASP A 377 -33.59 -24.51 -5.95
CA ASP A 377 -34.13 -25.86 -6.19
C ASP A 377 -33.73 -26.83 -5.07
N GLY A 378 -34.64 -27.75 -4.71
CA GLY A 378 -34.38 -28.76 -3.69
C GLY A 378 -33.29 -29.76 -4.10
N MET A 379 -32.32 -29.99 -3.20
CA MET A 379 -31.16 -30.85 -3.50
C MET A 379 -31.58 -32.30 -3.85
N GLY A 380 -32.52 -32.86 -3.09
CA GLY A 380 -32.92 -34.26 -3.20
C GLY A 380 -33.94 -34.57 -4.29
N ASP A 381 -34.90 -33.67 -4.51
CA ASP A 381 -36.05 -33.88 -5.41
C ASP A 381 -35.87 -33.24 -6.80
N THR A 382 -34.95 -32.28 -6.93
CA THR A 382 -34.78 -31.50 -8.16
C THR A 382 -33.36 -31.58 -8.70
N ILE A 383 -32.37 -31.19 -7.91
CA ILE A 383 -30.97 -31.13 -8.37
C ILE A 383 -30.39 -32.52 -8.59
N LYS A 384 -30.51 -33.42 -7.61
CA LYS A 384 -29.94 -34.76 -7.69
C LYS A 384 -30.50 -35.56 -8.89
N PRO A 385 -31.82 -35.61 -9.15
CA PRO A 385 -32.35 -36.29 -10.35
C PRO A 385 -31.81 -35.70 -11.65
N ARG A 386 -31.72 -34.38 -11.78
CA ARG A 386 -31.19 -33.73 -13.01
C ARG A 386 -29.69 -33.97 -13.22
N LEU A 387 -28.90 -34.04 -12.14
CA LEU A 387 -27.49 -34.42 -12.23
C LEU A 387 -27.31 -35.88 -12.67
N VAL A 388 -28.18 -36.77 -12.21
CA VAL A 388 -28.22 -38.18 -12.68
C VAL A 388 -28.60 -38.22 -14.16
N GLU A 389 -29.62 -37.49 -14.58
CA GLU A 389 -30.05 -37.38 -15.97
C GLU A 389 -28.94 -36.83 -16.88
N ALA A 390 -28.20 -35.81 -16.42
CA ALA A 390 -27.04 -35.26 -17.11
C ALA A 390 -25.86 -36.27 -17.19
N GLY A 391 -25.88 -37.32 -16.38
CA GLY A 391 -24.85 -38.35 -16.31
C GLY A 391 -23.62 -37.94 -15.46
N ALA A 392 -23.81 -37.07 -14.47
CA ALA A 392 -22.76 -36.67 -13.55
C ALA A 392 -22.38 -37.80 -12.58
N ASP A 393 -21.09 -37.90 -12.24
CA ASP A 393 -20.63 -38.77 -11.16
C ASP A 393 -20.87 -38.06 -9.82
N LEU A 394 -21.96 -38.43 -9.16
CA LEU A 394 -22.37 -37.84 -7.88
C LEU A 394 -21.34 -38.03 -6.75
N SER A 395 -20.42 -39.00 -6.85
CA SER A 395 -19.35 -39.15 -5.85
C SER A 395 -18.34 -37.99 -5.87
N ARG A 396 -18.36 -37.19 -6.93
CA ARG A 396 -17.50 -36.02 -7.16
C ARG A 396 -18.26 -34.70 -7.13
N VAL A 397 -19.57 -34.72 -6.88
CA VAL A 397 -20.40 -33.51 -6.76
C VAL A 397 -20.71 -33.27 -5.29
N MET A 398 -20.32 -32.10 -4.81
CA MET A 398 -20.43 -31.70 -3.41
C MET A 398 -21.24 -30.40 -3.28
N VAL A 399 -21.72 -30.13 -2.08
CA VAL A 399 -22.40 -28.90 -1.71
C VAL A 399 -21.88 -28.45 -0.35
N ILE A 400 -21.78 -27.14 -0.12
CA ILE A 400 -21.44 -26.63 1.21
C ILE A 400 -22.73 -26.66 2.03
N ASP A 401 -22.68 -27.33 3.17
CA ASP A 401 -23.79 -27.35 4.12
C ASP A 401 -23.96 -25.96 4.74
N ASP A 402 -25.06 -25.30 4.39
CA ASP A 402 -25.46 -23.97 4.83
C ASP A 402 -26.77 -23.99 5.64
N THR A 403 -27.14 -25.16 6.17
CA THR A 403 -28.38 -25.35 6.94
C THR A 403 -28.37 -24.63 8.30
N GLU A 404 -27.23 -24.63 9.01
CA GLU A 404 -27.08 -23.91 10.29
C GLU A 404 -26.75 -22.42 10.08
N GLU A 405 -25.86 -22.12 9.14
CA GLU A 405 -25.41 -20.77 8.81
C GLU A 405 -25.43 -20.57 7.29
N ALA A 406 -26.27 -19.64 6.83
CA ALA A 406 -26.43 -19.33 5.42
C ALA A 406 -25.08 -18.96 4.78
N LEU A 407 -24.80 -19.53 3.60
CA LEU A 407 -23.57 -19.26 2.88
C LEU A 407 -23.66 -17.90 2.17
N THR A 408 -22.57 -17.14 2.20
CA THR A 408 -22.42 -15.95 1.34
C THR A 408 -21.16 -16.04 0.47
N LEU A 409 -21.10 -15.28 -0.62
CA LEU A 409 -19.94 -15.21 -1.51
C LEU A 409 -18.67 -14.66 -0.83
N SER A 410 -18.84 -13.95 0.28
CA SER A 410 -17.75 -13.43 1.10
C SER A 410 -17.31 -14.39 2.20
N ASP A 411 -17.89 -15.58 2.29
CA ASP A 411 -17.60 -16.56 3.34
C ASP A 411 -16.26 -17.27 3.11
N ASP A 412 -15.47 -17.43 4.18
CA ASP A 412 -14.20 -18.15 4.15
C ASP A 412 -14.39 -19.67 3.97
N ARG A 413 -15.58 -20.20 4.24
CA ARG A 413 -15.96 -21.59 3.98
C ARG A 413 -15.77 -21.96 2.51
N ILE A 414 -15.95 -21.03 1.57
CA ILE A 414 -15.74 -21.28 0.14
C ILE A 414 -14.28 -21.67 -0.15
N GLU A 415 -13.31 -20.85 0.31
CA GLU A 415 -11.88 -21.15 0.09
C GLU A 415 -11.49 -22.48 0.77
N LYS A 416 -11.96 -22.68 2.01
CA LYS A 416 -11.68 -23.91 2.77
C LYS A 416 -12.23 -25.14 2.06
N ALA A 417 -13.48 -25.11 1.62
CA ALA A 417 -14.14 -26.22 0.93
C ALA A 417 -13.43 -26.55 -0.39
N ILE A 418 -13.02 -25.54 -1.17
CA ILE A 418 -12.29 -25.77 -2.43
C ILE A 418 -10.96 -26.49 -2.15
N ARG A 419 -10.17 -26.00 -1.18
CA ARG A 419 -8.85 -26.54 -0.87
C ARG A 419 -8.91 -27.94 -0.25
N GLN A 420 -9.79 -28.13 0.73
CA GLN A 420 -9.90 -29.40 1.47
C GLN A 420 -10.41 -30.55 0.60
N ASN A 421 -11.26 -30.25 -0.39
CA ASN A 421 -11.88 -31.26 -1.24
C ASN A 421 -11.29 -31.31 -2.67
N GLN A 422 -10.20 -30.57 -2.93
CA GLN A 422 -9.51 -30.55 -4.24
C GLN A 422 -10.47 -30.23 -5.40
N VAL A 423 -11.33 -29.24 -5.19
CA VAL A 423 -12.36 -28.83 -6.14
C VAL A 423 -11.73 -27.99 -7.23
N ARG A 424 -12.05 -28.27 -8.50
CA ARG A 424 -11.59 -27.45 -9.64
C ARG A 424 -12.69 -26.64 -10.31
N LEU A 425 -13.95 -26.89 -9.96
CA LEU A 425 -15.10 -26.10 -10.42
C LEU A 425 -16.06 -25.83 -9.26
N LEU A 426 -16.38 -24.56 -9.04
CA LEU A 426 -17.45 -24.12 -8.14
C LEU A 426 -18.56 -23.48 -8.99
N ILE A 427 -19.78 -23.98 -8.88
CA ILE A 427 -20.97 -23.39 -9.48
C ILE A 427 -21.84 -22.81 -8.36
N ILE A 428 -22.26 -21.55 -8.51
CA ILE A 428 -23.23 -20.89 -7.61
C ILE A 428 -24.49 -20.54 -8.41
N ASP A 429 -25.64 -21.08 -8.01
CA ASP A 429 -26.91 -20.96 -8.74
C ASP A 429 -28.12 -20.67 -7.84
N PRO A 430 -28.67 -19.44 -7.80
CA PRO A 430 -28.23 -18.21 -8.47
C PRO A 430 -27.30 -17.37 -7.57
N VAL A 431 -26.45 -16.54 -8.16
CA VAL A 431 -25.54 -15.63 -7.44
C VAL A 431 -26.26 -14.67 -6.50
N GLN A 432 -27.48 -14.25 -6.84
CA GLN A 432 -28.28 -13.33 -6.04
C GLN A 432 -28.66 -13.90 -4.67
N ALA A 433 -28.78 -15.23 -4.55
CA ALA A 433 -29.12 -15.86 -3.28
C ALA A 433 -27.95 -15.87 -2.29
N PHE A 434 -26.72 -15.69 -2.77
CA PHE A 434 -25.50 -15.82 -1.95
C PHE A 434 -24.75 -14.50 -1.77
N ILE A 435 -25.23 -13.36 -2.31
CA ILE A 435 -24.45 -12.11 -2.22
C ILE A 435 -24.36 -11.55 -0.79
N GLY A 436 -25.32 -11.92 0.07
CA GLY A 436 -25.45 -11.48 1.45
C GLY A 436 -26.64 -10.53 1.64
N ALA A 437 -27.30 -10.63 2.80
CA ALA A 437 -28.51 -9.86 3.08
C ALA A 437 -28.27 -8.33 3.14
N ASP A 438 -27.05 -7.93 3.51
CA ASP A 438 -26.66 -6.52 3.68
C ASP A 438 -25.95 -5.92 2.46
N VAL A 439 -25.97 -6.59 1.30
CA VAL A 439 -25.27 -6.16 0.08
C VAL A 439 -26.27 -5.81 -1.04
N ASP A 440 -26.27 -4.55 -1.48
CA ASP A 440 -27.04 -4.10 -2.64
C ASP A 440 -26.26 -4.35 -3.94
N MET A 441 -26.80 -5.24 -4.78
CA MET A 441 -26.24 -5.61 -6.10
C MET A 441 -26.10 -4.43 -7.09
N ASN A 442 -26.76 -3.30 -6.83
CA ASN A 442 -26.71 -2.11 -7.66
C ASN A 442 -25.67 -1.10 -7.16
N ARG A 443 -25.07 -1.31 -5.98
CA ARG A 443 -24.07 -0.42 -5.39
C ARG A 443 -22.65 -0.93 -5.62
N ALA A 444 -21.92 -0.23 -6.48
CA ALA A 444 -20.55 -0.53 -6.85
C ALA A 444 -19.61 -0.80 -5.66
N ASN A 445 -19.71 0.02 -4.61
CA ASN A 445 -18.86 -0.04 -3.43
C ASN A 445 -19.13 -1.27 -2.55
N GLU A 446 -20.30 -1.90 -2.65
CA GLU A 446 -20.68 -3.08 -1.87
C GLU A 446 -20.40 -4.38 -2.63
N VAL A 447 -20.62 -4.40 -3.95
CA VAL A 447 -20.42 -5.59 -4.78
C VAL A 447 -18.95 -5.84 -5.13
N ARG A 448 -18.16 -4.78 -5.36
CA ARG A 448 -16.75 -4.92 -5.74
C ARG A 448 -15.91 -5.71 -4.72
N PRO A 449 -16.01 -5.46 -3.40
CA PRO A 449 -15.29 -6.26 -2.40
C PRO A 449 -15.61 -7.75 -2.47
N VAL A 450 -16.89 -8.10 -2.64
CA VAL A 450 -17.36 -9.49 -2.70
C VAL A 450 -16.75 -10.23 -3.90
N PHE A 451 -16.89 -9.67 -5.10
CA PHE A 451 -16.34 -10.28 -6.31
C PHE A 451 -14.81 -10.25 -6.34
N ARG A 452 -14.17 -9.23 -5.75
CA ARG A 452 -12.71 -9.20 -5.59
C ARG A 452 -12.23 -10.35 -4.72
N LYS A 453 -12.87 -10.59 -3.56
CA LYS A 453 -12.53 -11.71 -2.68
C LYS A 453 -12.70 -13.05 -3.41
N LEU A 454 -13.82 -13.25 -4.09
CA LEU A 454 -14.07 -14.46 -4.87
C LEU A 454 -13.03 -14.65 -5.99
N GLY A 455 -12.65 -13.58 -6.68
CA GLY A 455 -11.60 -13.60 -7.70
C GLY A 455 -10.23 -13.99 -7.13
N MET A 456 -9.89 -13.52 -5.94
CA MET A 456 -8.66 -13.93 -5.23
C MET A 456 -8.69 -15.41 -4.85
N ILE A 457 -9.86 -15.92 -4.41
CA ILE A 457 -10.03 -17.35 -4.09
C ILE A 457 -9.82 -18.19 -5.36
N ALA A 458 -10.42 -17.80 -6.49
CA ALA A 458 -10.23 -18.47 -7.77
C ALA A 458 -8.74 -18.52 -8.14
N GLU A 459 -8.06 -17.36 -8.14
CA GLU A 459 -6.65 -17.25 -8.53
C GLU A 459 -5.72 -18.07 -7.64
N LYS A 460 -5.92 -18.02 -6.32
CA LYS A 460 -5.09 -18.75 -5.34
C LYS A 460 -5.27 -20.26 -5.40
N THR A 461 -6.48 -20.73 -5.75
CA THR A 461 -6.81 -22.16 -5.76
C THR A 461 -6.72 -22.79 -7.15
N GLY A 462 -6.66 -21.98 -8.22
CA GLY A 462 -6.80 -22.47 -9.59
C GLY A 462 -8.22 -22.93 -9.94
N CYS A 463 -9.20 -22.78 -9.05
CA CYS A 463 -10.58 -23.21 -9.28
C CYS A 463 -11.29 -22.30 -10.30
N ALA A 464 -12.02 -22.90 -11.25
CA ALA A 464 -12.95 -22.16 -12.10
C ALA A 464 -14.22 -21.87 -11.28
N ILE A 465 -14.59 -20.59 -11.11
CA ILE A 465 -15.81 -20.23 -10.37
C ILE A 465 -16.83 -19.69 -11.36
N VAL A 466 -17.96 -20.40 -11.47
CA VAL A 466 -19.06 -20.10 -12.37
C VAL A 466 -20.25 -19.60 -11.56
N LEU A 467 -20.67 -18.38 -11.86
CA LEU A 467 -21.82 -17.73 -11.23
C LEU A 467 -22.98 -17.75 -12.21
N ILE A 468 -24.15 -18.21 -11.78
CA ILE A 468 -25.36 -18.16 -12.59
C ILE A 468 -26.20 -16.99 -12.11
N GLY A 469 -26.78 -16.20 -13.01
CA GLY A 469 -27.91 -15.40 -12.59
C GLY A 469 -28.76 -14.80 -13.69
N HIS A 470 -29.65 -13.93 -13.24
CA HIS A 470 -30.80 -13.47 -14.01
C HIS A 470 -30.59 -12.05 -14.52
N LEU A 471 -31.11 -11.74 -15.70
CA LEU A 471 -31.10 -10.37 -16.23
C LEU A 471 -32.05 -9.48 -15.45
N ASN A 472 -31.75 -8.18 -15.41
CA ASN A 472 -32.67 -7.18 -14.88
C ASN A 472 -33.79 -6.88 -15.90
N LYS A 473 -35.01 -6.58 -15.41
CA LYS A 473 -36.23 -6.39 -16.22
C LYS A 473 -36.29 -5.08 -17.05
N SER A 474 -35.17 -4.40 -17.32
CA SER A 474 -35.18 -3.14 -18.09
C SER A 474 -35.18 -3.42 -19.60
N SER A 475 -36.29 -3.06 -20.27
CA SER A 475 -36.40 -3.08 -21.73
C SER A 475 -35.67 -1.89 -22.37
N GLY A 476 -34.90 -2.12 -23.44
CA GLY A 476 -34.36 -1.06 -24.31
C GLY A 476 -32.85 -0.77 -24.24
N THR A 477 -32.11 -1.35 -23.28
CA THR A 477 -30.64 -1.30 -23.22
C THR A 477 -30.00 -2.46 -23.99
N GLN A 478 -28.76 -2.30 -24.50
CA GLN A 478 -28.03 -3.39 -25.17
C GLN A 478 -27.87 -4.59 -24.23
N SER A 479 -27.85 -5.80 -24.79
CA SER A 479 -27.71 -7.09 -24.11
C SER A 479 -26.64 -7.11 -23.01
N THR A 480 -25.45 -6.57 -23.28
CA THR A 480 -24.35 -6.50 -22.30
C THR A 480 -24.69 -5.65 -21.07
N TYR A 481 -25.57 -4.64 -21.21
CA TYR A 481 -26.04 -3.77 -20.13
C TYR A 481 -27.32 -4.27 -19.43
N ARG A 482 -27.95 -5.36 -19.91
CA ARG A 482 -29.13 -5.97 -19.24
C ARG A 482 -28.77 -6.97 -18.15
N GLY A 483 -27.48 -7.20 -17.93
CA GLY A 483 -27.01 -8.22 -17.01
C GLY A 483 -27.34 -8.00 -15.54
N LEU A 484 -26.87 -8.91 -14.70
CA LEU A 484 -27.01 -8.84 -13.25
C LEU A 484 -26.47 -7.51 -12.70
N GLY A 485 -27.35 -6.63 -12.19
CA GLY A 485 -26.96 -5.47 -11.37
C GLY A 485 -25.96 -4.51 -12.02
N SER A 486 -25.05 -3.99 -11.20
CA SER A 486 -24.06 -2.98 -11.61
C SER A 486 -23.05 -3.49 -12.66
N ILE A 487 -22.58 -2.57 -13.53
CA ILE A 487 -21.45 -2.75 -14.47
C ILE A 487 -20.21 -3.37 -13.79
N ASP A 488 -20.08 -3.18 -12.47
CA ASP A 488 -18.97 -3.70 -11.67
C ASP A 488 -18.88 -5.23 -11.63
N ILE A 489 -20.02 -5.93 -11.65
CA ILE A 489 -20.05 -7.40 -11.74
C ILE A 489 -19.41 -7.84 -13.06
N MET A 490 -19.79 -7.16 -14.15
CA MET A 490 -19.24 -7.41 -15.47
C MET A 490 -17.76 -7.09 -15.55
N ALA A 491 -17.30 -6.05 -14.85
CA ALA A 491 -15.89 -5.71 -14.81
C ALA A 491 -15.05 -6.77 -14.09
N ALA A 492 -15.58 -7.38 -13.01
CA ALA A 492 -14.88 -8.36 -12.20
C ALA A 492 -14.67 -9.72 -12.89
N VAL A 493 -15.64 -10.16 -13.70
CA VAL A 493 -15.59 -11.47 -14.37
C VAL A 493 -14.71 -11.45 -15.62
N ARG A 494 -14.06 -12.57 -15.95
CA ARG A 494 -13.18 -12.69 -17.13
C ARG A 494 -13.87 -13.32 -18.34
N SER A 495 -14.96 -14.05 -18.10
CA SER A 495 -15.88 -14.49 -19.15
C SER A 495 -17.34 -14.21 -18.79
N LEU A 496 -18.14 -13.85 -19.80
CA LEU A 496 -19.59 -13.67 -19.73
C LEU A 496 -20.24 -14.53 -20.81
N LEU A 497 -21.06 -15.48 -20.39
CA LEU A 497 -21.88 -16.30 -21.25
C LEU A 497 -23.35 -15.90 -21.11
N PHE A 498 -24.03 -15.70 -22.22
CA PHE A 498 -25.45 -15.41 -22.29
C PHE A 498 -26.20 -16.62 -22.82
N ILE A 499 -27.27 -17.05 -22.15
CA ILE A 499 -28.16 -18.12 -22.60
C ILE A 499 -29.56 -17.56 -22.83
N GLY A 500 -30.09 -17.79 -24.03
CA GLY A 500 -31.46 -17.40 -24.39
C GLY A 500 -32.16 -18.42 -25.31
N LYS A 501 -33.49 -18.40 -25.29
CA LYS A 501 -34.41 -19.19 -26.09
C LYS A 501 -34.67 -18.54 -27.43
N VAL A 502 -34.72 -19.35 -28.47
CA VAL A 502 -35.27 -18.93 -29.75
C VAL A 502 -36.80 -18.89 -29.61
N LYS A 503 -37.43 -17.72 -29.76
CA LYS A 503 -38.87 -17.55 -29.48
C LYS A 503 -39.77 -18.47 -30.33
N LYS A 504 -39.43 -18.68 -31.60
CA LYS A 504 -40.22 -19.52 -32.51
C LYS A 504 -39.93 -21.02 -32.37
N ASP A 505 -38.79 -21.37 -31.78
CA ASP A 505 -38.44 -22.74 -31.43
C ASP A 505 -37.98 -22.79 -29.96
N PRO A 506 -38.93 -22.83 -29.01
CA PRO A 506 -38.63 -22.81 -27.58
C PRO A 506 -37.92 -24.06 -27.07
N THR A 507 -37.57 -25.02 -27.92
CA THR A 507 -36.66 -26.13 -27.55
C THR A 507 -35.20 -25.75 -27.80
N THR A 508 -34.92 -24.81 -28.71
CA THR A 508 -33.56 -24.34 -28.97
C THR A 508 -33.15 -23.26 -27.97
N ARG A 509 -31.96 -23.44 -27.39
CA ARG A 509 -31.24 -22.46 -26.58
C ARG A 509 -29.95 -22.09 -27.29
N VAL A 510 -29.59 -20.82 -27.20
CA VAL A 510 -28.36 -20.27 -27.76
C VAL A 510 -27.49 -19.78 -26.62
N LEU A 511 -26.22 -20.19 -26.64
CA LEU A 511 -25.13 -19.76 -25.78
C LEU A 511 -24.22 -18.79 -26.54
N ILE A 512 -24.18 -17.53 -26.10
CA ILE A 512 -23.41 -16.44 -26.71
C ILE A 512 -22.28 -16.04 -25.77
N HIS A 513 -21.07 -15.89 -26.29
CA HIS A 513 -19.91 -15.48 -25.50
C HIS A 513 -19.69 -13.97 -25.63
N GLU A 514 -20.43 -13.22 -24.81
CA GLU A 514 -20.46 -11.74 -24.81
C GLU A 514 -19.12 -11.10 -24.42
N LYS A 515 -18.41 -11.68 -23.45
CA LYS A 515 -17.15 -11.14 -22.96
C LYS A 515 -16.11 -12.24 -22.80
N SER A 516 -14.94 -12.05 -23.38
CA SER A 516 -13.72 -12.79 -23.04
C SER A 516 -12.56 -11.81 -22.84
N SER A 517 -11.95 -11.82 -21.67
CA SER A 517 -10.80 -10.94 -21.37
C SER A 517 -9.44 -11.59 -21.63
N LEU A 518 -9.38 -12.91 -21.79
CA LEU A 518 -8.14 -13.68 -21.84
C LEU A 518 -7.91 -14.34 -23.21
N ALA A 519 -8.89 -14.28 -24.10
CA ALA A 519 -8.85 -14.79 -25.46
C ALA A 519 -9.87 -14.03 -26.33
N PRO A 520 -9.85 -14.18 -27.66
CA PRO A 520 -10.97 -13.77 -28.51
C PRO A 520 -12.27 -14.48 -28.09
N PRO A 521 -13.44 -13.81 -28.19
CA PRO A 521 -14.73 -14.45 -27.92
C PRO A 521 -14.92 -15.74 -28.71
N GLY A 522 -15.59 -16.69 -28.06
CA GLY A 522 -15.92 -18.00 -28.62
C GLY A 522 -17.02 -17.90 -29.66
N GLU A 523 -17.16 -18.95 -30.47
CA GLU A 523 -18.26 -19.05 -31.42
C GLU A 523 -19.59 -19.25 -30.68
N THR A 524 -20.66 -18.64 -31.16
CA THR A 524 -22.01 -18.81 -30.60
C THR A 524 -22.48 -20.24 -30.85
N MET A 525 -22.90 -20.92 -29.79
CA MET A 525 -23.33 -22.33 -29.83
C MET A 525 -24.83 -22.43 -29.55
N ALA A 526 -25.47 -23.49 -30.02
CA ALA A 526 -26.84 -23.80 -29.66
C ALA A 526 -27.00 -25.25 -29.19
N PHE A 527 -28.00 -25.47 -28.34
CA PHE A 527 -28.42 -26.79 -27.85
C PHE A 527 -29.94 -26.87 -27.76
N LYS A 528 -30.48 -28.09 -27.80
CA LYS A 528 -31.89 -28.39 -27.58
C LYS A 528 -32.12 -28.77 -26.12
N LEU A 529 -33.26 -28.34 -25.58
CA LEU A 529 -33.71 -28.63 -24.22
C LEU A 529 -35.24 -28.47 -24.11
N GLY A 530 -35.88 -29.45 -23.49
CA GLY A 530 -37.31 -29.43 -23.15
C GLY A 530 -38.22 -30.21 -24.11
N ASP A 531 -37.64 -30.99 -25.02
CA ASP A 531 -38.30 -32.06 -25.77
C ASP A 531 -38.04 -33.44 -25.12
N GLU A 532 -38.69 -34.49 -25.65
CA GLU A 532 -38.55 -35.87 -25.14
C GLU A 532 -37.13 -36.46 -25.34
N GLU A 533 -36.32 -35.84 -26.20
CA GLU A 533 -34.95 -36.28 -26.53
C GLU A 533 -33.90 -35.75 -25.54
N GLY A 534 -34.27 -34.83 -24.64
CA GLY A 534 -33.38 -34.27 -23.64
C GLY A 534 -32.31 -33.33 -24.20
N PHE A 535 -31.22 -33.13 -23.46
CA PHE A 535 -30.16 -32.20 -23.85
C PHE A 535 -29.34 -32.72 -25.04
N ARG A 536 -29.27 -31.96 -26.13
CA ARG A 536 -28.38 -32.25 -27.26
C ARG A 536 -27.81 -31.01 -27.93
N TRP A 537 -26.55 -31.06 -28.32
CA TRP A 537 -25.90 -29.97 -29.03
C TRP A 537 -26.43 -29.85 -30.46
N VAL A 538 -26.71 -28.62 -30.89
CA VAL A 538 -26.98 -28.27 -32.30
C VAL A 538 -25.66 -27.91 -33.00
N GLY A 539 -24.73 -27.27 -32.28
CA GLY A 539 -23.44 -26.83 -32.82
C GLY A 539 -23.38 -25.30 -32.96
N ALA A 540 -22.66 -24.80 -33.96
CA ALA A 540 -22.56 -23.36 -34.18
C ALA A 540 -23.90 -22.77 -34.61
N TYR A 541 -24.16 -21.54 -34.16
CA TYR A 541 -25.41 -20.84 -34.39
C TYR A 541 -25.16 -19.36 -34.64
N GLU A 542 -25.66 -18.85 -35.76
CA GLU A 542 -25.43 -17.46 -36.17
C GLU A 542 -26.55 -16.56 -35.65
N ILE A 543 -26.31 -15.89 -34.52
CA ILE A 543 -27.18 -14.84 -33.97
C ILE A 543 -26.40 -13.97 -32.97
N SER A 544 -26.77 -12.69 -32.84
CA SER A 544 -26.31 -11.80 -31.77
C SER A 544 -27.22 -11.88 -30.54
N ALA A 545 -26.75 -11.44 -29.36
CA ALA A 545 -27.58 -11.44 -28.16
C ALA A 545 -28.73 -10.43 -28.25
N ASP A 546 -28.49 -9.26 -28.87
CA ASP A 546 -29.54 -8.27 -29.11
C ASP A 546 -30.63 -8.83 -30.03
N ASP A 547 -30.25 -9.49 -31.13
CA ASP A 547 -31.22 -10.11 -32.04
C ASP A 547 -32.03 -11.21 -31.37
N LEU A 548 -31.37 -12.04 -30.53
CA LEU A 548 -32.03 -13.09 -29.77
C LEU A 548 -33.03 -12.51 -28.75
N LEU A 549 -32.65 -11.45 -28.03
CA LEU A 549 -33.52 -10.76 -27.07
C LEU A 549 -34.72 -10.08 -27.75
N ASP A 550 -34.50 -9.48 -28.92
CA ASP A 550 -35.56 -8.89 -29.75
C ASP A 550 -36.51 -9.96 -30.30
N GLY A 551 -36.08 -11.23 -30.32
CA GLY A 551 -36.87 -12.36 -30.77
C GLY A 551 -36.73 -12.67 -32.25
N LYS A 552 -35.64 -12.22 -32.87
CA LYS A 552 -35.25 -12.63 -34.22
C LYS A 552 -34.75 -14.07 -34.20
N GLU A 553 -34.73 -14.68 -35.38
CA GLU A 553 -34.18 -16.02 -35.57
C GLU A 553 -32.79 -15.95 -36.17
N GLY A 554 -31.91 -16.81 -35.65
CA GLY A 554 -30.65 -17.17 -36.28
C GLY A 554 -30.78 -18.45 -37.07
N LYS A 555 -29.65 -19.02 -37.47
CA LYS A 555 -29.60 -20.31 -38.16
C LYS A 555 -28.42 -21.16 -37.66
N PRO A 556 -28.57 -22.50 -37.60
CA PRO A 556 -27.44 -23.39 -37.41
C PRO A 556 -26.41 -23.23 -38.53
N THR A 557 -25.13 -23.33 -38.20
CA THR A 557 -24.01 -23.26 -39.13
C THR A 557 -22.96 -24.33 -38.80
N GLU A 558 -22.03 -24.56 -39.72
CA GLU A 558 -20.87 -25.41 -39.45
C GLU A 558 -19.91 -24.70 -38.49
N THR A 559 -19.49 -25.39 -37.43
CA THR A 559 -18.48 -24.89 -36.49
C THR A 559 -17.17 -24.57 -37.21
N LYS A 560 -16.38 -23.64 -36.66
CA LYS A 560 -15.02 -23.38 -37.17
C LYS A 560 -14.17 -24.65 -37.25
N LEU A 561 -14.36 -25.58 -36.32
CA LEU A 561 -13.67 -26.86 -36.34
C LEU A 561 -14.11 -27.72 -37.53
N GLN A 562 -15.42 -27.86 -37.78
CA GLN A 562 -15.93 -28.60 -38.94
C GLN A 562 -15.46 -28.00 -40.26
N ARG A 563 -15.52 -26.66 -40.39
CA ARG A 563 -15.00 -25.95 -41.57
C ARG A 563 -13.49 -26.17 -41.75
N GLY A 564 -12.73 -26.15 -40.65
CA GLY A 564 -11.29 -26.42 -40.66
C GLY A 564 -10.97 -27.84 -41.10
N THR A 565 -11.68 -28.84 -40.58
CA THR A 565 -11.56 -30.24 -41.00
C THR A 565 -11.90 -30.41 -42.49
N LYS A 566 -12.98 -29.79 -42.96
CA LYS A 566 -13.37 -29.81 -44.37
C LYS A 566 -12.31 -29.17 -45.27
N LEU A 567 -11.76 -28.02 -44.87
CA LEU A 567 -10.66 -27.37 -45.58
C LEU A 567 -9.41 -28.26 -45.68
N ILE A 568 -9.09 -29.02 -44.62
CA ILE A 568 -7.98 -30.00 -44.67
C ILE A 568 -8.28 -31.06 -45.73
N TYR A 569 -9.48 -31.64 -45.75
CA TYR A 569 -9.85 -32.62 -46.78
C TYR A 569 -9.80 -32.04 -48.20
N GLU A 570 -10.36 -30.84 -48.41
CA GLU A 570 -10.36 -30.17 -49.71
C GLU A 570 -8.94 -29.91 -50.24
N LEU A 571 -8.03 -29.48 -49.36
CA LEU A 571 -6.65 -29.19 -49.75
C LEU A 571 -5.79 -30.44 -49.96
N LEU A 572 -6.14 -31.54 -49.30
CA LEU A 572 -5.43 -32.81 -49.40
C LEU A 572 -6.07 -33.80 -50.38
N ALA A 573 -7.17 -33.38 -51.03
CA ALA A 573 -7.78 -34.12 -52.12
C ALA A 573 -6.74 -34.46 -53.21
N ASP A 574 -6.96 -35.58 -53.90
CA ASP A 574 -6.11 -36.09 -54.99
C ASP A 574 -4.67 -36.47 -54.59
N GLY A 575 -4.40 -36.65 -53.29
CA GLY A 575 -3.10 -37.10 -52.78
C GLY A 575 -2.05 -36.00 -52.71
N ASN A 576 -2.47 -34.74 -52.82
CA ASN A 576 -1.62 -33.57 -52.65
C ASN A 576 -1.03 -33.51 -51.23
N ALA A 577 0.19 -32.98 -51.13
CA ALA A 577 0.80 -32.62 -49.86
C ALA A 577 0.83 -31.08 -49.76
N VAL A 578 0.35 -30.52 -48.66
CA VAL A 578 0.38 -29.07 -48.41
C VAL A 578 1.25 -28.77 -47.20
N THR A 579 1.91 -27.61 -47.22
CA THR A 579 2.66 -27.16 -46.05
C THR A 579 1.70 -26.73 -44.94
N ILE A 580 2.12 -26.92 -43.68
CA ILE A 580 1.35 -26.44 -42.52
C ILE A 580 1.14 -24.93 -42.61
N ARG A 581 2.14 -24.20 -43.09
CA ARG A 581 2.07 -22.75 -43.26
C ARG A 581 0.99 -22.33 -44.27
N GLU A 582 0.95 -22.97 -45.44
CA GLU A 582 -0.08 -22.70 -46.45
C GLU A 582 -1.49 -23.03 -45.94
N LEU A 583 -1.63 -24.14 -45.22
CA LEU A 583 -2.88 -24.51 -44.57
C LEU A 583 -3.35 -23.43 -43.58
N ASP A 584 -2.45 -22.95 -42.72
CA ASP A 584 -2.77 -21.92 -41.73
C ASP A 584 -3.09 -20.56 -42.39
N GLU A 585 -2.43 -20.21 -43.49
CA GLU A 585 -2.74 -19.00 -44.29
C GLU A 585 -4.13 -19.07 -44.93
N LYS A 586 -4.50 -20.22 -45.53
CA LYS A 586 -5.84 -20.44 -46.11
C LYS A 586 -6.93 -20.49 -45.05
N ALA A 587 -6.67 -21.11 -43.90
CA ALA A 587 -7.59 -21.14 -42.76
C ALA A 587 -7.83 -19.73 -42.19
N LYS A 588 -6.77 -18.93 -42.08
CA LYS A 588 -6.87 -17.53 -41.64
C LYS A 588 -7.74 -16.68 -42.58
N ALA A 589 -7.64 -16.90 -43.89
CA ALA A 589 -8.49 -16.23 -44.88
C ALA A 589 -10.00 -16.56 -44.71
N GLN A 590 -10.33 -17.70 -44.09
CA GLN A 590 -11.71 -18.09 -43.76
C GLN A 590 -12.11 -17.77 -42.29
N GLY A 591 -11.27 -17.04 -41.56
CA GLY A 591 -11.51 -16.67 -40.16
C GLY A 591 -11.32 -17.81 -39.15
N ILE A 592 -10.58 -18.86 -39.51
CA ILE A 592 -10.27 -20.00 -38.64
C ILE A 592 -8.90 -19.79 -37.97
N SER A 593 -8.82 -19.99 -36.67
CA SER A 593 -7.59 -19.76 -35.89
C SER A 593 -6.57 -20.91 -36.06
N GLN A 594 -5.28 -20.61 -35.89
CA GLN A 594 -4.23 -21.63 -35.88
C GLN A 594 -4.45 -22.70 -34.80
N ARG A 595 -5.00 -22.33 -33.63
CA ARG A 595 -5.36 -23.29 -32.57
C ARG A 595 -6.44 -24.26 -33.07
N THR A 596 -7.49 -23.74 -33.70
CA THR A 596 -8.55 -24.57 -34.29
C THR A 596 -8.01 -25.50 -35.37
N MET A 597 -7.07 -25.04 -36.20
CA MET A 597 -6.41 -25.89 -37.22
C MET A 597 -5.47 -26.94 -36.61
N ARG A 598 -4.82 -26.64 -35.49
CA ARG A 598 -4.05 -27.63 -34.73
C ARG A 598 -4.97 -28.70 -34.15
N GLU A 599 -6.12 -28.30 -33.59
CA GLU A 599 -7.11 -29.22 -33.04
C GLU A 599 -7.73 -30.11 -34.14
N ALA A 600 -8.15 -29.53 -35.27
CA ALA A 600 -8.67 -30.27 -36.42
C ALA A 600 -7.68 -31.36 -36.87
N ARG A 601 -6.40 -30.99 -37.03
CA ARG A 601 -5.34 -31.95 -37.37
C ARG A 601 -5.10 -33.00 -36.29
N SER A 602 -5.18 -32.63 -35.01
CA SER A 602 -5.02 -33.56 -33.91
C SER A 602 -6.12 -34.63 -33.92
N ARG A 603 -7.36 -34.25 -34.26
CA ARG A 603 -8.47 -35.21 -34.44
C ARG A 603 -8.28 -36.09 -35.67
N MET A 604 -7.65 -35.56 -36.72
CA MET A 604 -7.31 -36.30 -37.94
C MET A 604 -5.94 -37.00 -37.87
N LYS A 605 -5.31 -37.13 -36.69
CA LYS A 605 -3.93 -37.65 -36.56
C LYS A 605 -3.76 -39.06 -37.13
N GLU A 606 -4.81 -39.88 -37.07
CA GLU A 606 -4.79 -41.23 -37.63
C GLU A 606 -4.91 -41.25 -39.17
N GLU A 607 -5.42 -40.17 -39.76
CA GLU A 607 -5.68 -40.03 -41.20
C GLU A 607 -4.58 -39.23 -41.92
N LEU A 608 -3.82 -38.43 -41.19
CA LEU A 608 -2.77 -37.56 -41.73
C LEU A 608 -1.36 -38.19 -41.63
N ASP A 609 -0.58 -38.07 -42.69
CA ASP A 609 0.85 -38.38 -42.75
C ASP A 609 1.66 -37.07 -42.70
N TYR A 610 2.60 -36.97 -41.77
CA TYR A 610 3.43 -35.78 -41.54
C TYR A 610 4.83 -36.02 -42.09
N ARG A 611 5.29 -35.13 -42.98
CA ARG A 611 6.62 -35.23 -43.62
C ARG A 611 7.31 -33.87 -43.68
N MET A 612 8.63 -33.87 -43.75
CA MET A 612 9.40 -32.66 -44.02
C MET A 612 9.77 -32.59 -45.51
N ASN A 613 9.52 -31.47 -46.17
CA ASN A 613 9.87 -31.28 -47.59
C ASN A 613 11.35 -30.89 -47.77
N GLU A 614 11.80 -30.78 -49.02
CA GLU A 614 13.19 -30.41 -49.38
C GLU A 614 13.61 -29.02 -48.88
N LYS A 615 12.65 -28.15 -48.54
CA LYS A 615 12.89 -26.82 -47.97
C LYS A 615 12.84 -26.80 -46.44
N GLN A 616 12.86 -27.97 -45.79
CA GLN A 616 12.73 -28.14 -44.33
C GLN A 616 11.40 -27.65 -43.74
N GLU A 617 10.33 -27.64 -44.54
CA GLU A 617 9.00 -27.27 -44.06
C GLU A 617 8.16 -28.52 -43.74
N ASN A 618 7.41 -28.45 -42.64
CA ASN A 618 6.47 -29.50 -42.28
C ASN A 618 5.27 -29.48 -43.25
N THR A 619 5.01 -30.63 -43.86
CA THR A 619 3.92 -30.90 -44.78
C THR A 619 3.01 -31.98 -44.24
N ILE A 620 1.73 -31.92 -44.63
CA ILE A 620 0.75 -32.95 -44.33
C ILE A 620 0.12 -33.48 -45.62
N ARG A 621 -0.28 -34.74 -45.59
CA ARG A 621 -0.98 -35.44 -46.69
C ARG A 621 -1.97 -36.44 -46.10
N LEU A 622 -3.06 -36.76 -46.80
CA LEU A 622 -3.92 -37.89 -46.42
C LEU A 622 -3.17 -39.22 -46.60
N LYS A 623 -3.24 -40.09 -45.60
CA LYS A 623 -2.82 -41.48 -45.76
C LYS A 623 -3.68 -42.08 -46.87
N LYS A 624 -3.04 -42.70 -47.87
CA LYS A 624 -3.79 -43.50 -48.86
C LYS A 624 -4.51 -44.56 -48.05
N GLN A 625 -5.85 -44.58 -48.04
CA GLN A 625 -6.58 -45.72 -47.51
C GLN A 625 -6.00 -46.96 -48.19
N GLY A 626 -5.38 -47.84 -47.40
CA GLY A 626 -5.09 -49.18 -47.88
C GLY A 626 -6.43 -49.77 -48.31
N ARG A 627 -6.51 -50.31 -49.52
CA ARG A 627 -7.62 -51.16 -49.93
C ARG A 627 -7.82 -52.23 -48.84
N MET A 628 -8.82 -52.05 -47.99
CA MET A 628 -9.48 -53.19 -47.37
C MET A 628 -10.54 -53.64 -48.38
N GLY A 629 -10.46 -54.90 -48.79
CA GLY A 629 -11.41 -55.48 -49.72
C GLY A 629 -12.79 -55.57 -49.08
N ASP A 630 -13.63 -54.57 -49.32
CA ASP A 630 -14.96 -54.76 -49.93
C ASP A 630 -15.54 -53.38 -50.26
N GLY A 631 -15.90 -53.18 -51.53
CA GLY A 631 -16.25 -51.88 -52.07
C GLY A 631 -17.61 -51.37 -51.60
N ARG A 632 -17.64 -50.59 -50.51
CA ARG A 632 -18.76 -49.69 -50.20
C ARG A 632 -18.25 -48.31 -49.79
N ILE A 633 -18.67 -47.32 -50.57
CA ILE A 633 -18.57 -45.90 -50.26
C ILE A 633 -19.75 -45.59 -49.32
N LEU A 634 -19.49 -44.97 -48.17
CA LEU A 634 -20.55 -44.49 -47.27
C LEU A 634 -21.02 -43.11 -47.76
N GLU A 635 -22.31 -43.01 -48.03
CA GLU A 635 -23.08 -41.75 -48.12
C GLU A 635 -23.22 -41.07 -46.75
#